data_AF-A0A7T0C4W1-F1
#
_entry.id   AF-A0A7T0C4W1-F1
#
_cell.length_a   1.000
_cell.length_b   1.000
_cell.length_c   1.000
_cell.angle_alpha   90.00
_cell.angle_beta   90.00
_cell.angle_gamma   90.00
#
_symmetry.space_group_name_H-M   'P 1'
#
loop_
_entity.id
_entity.type
_entity.pdbx_description
1 polymer ?
#
loop_
_entity_poly.entity_id
_entity_poly.type
_entity_poly.pdbx_seq_one_letter_code
_entity_poly.pdbx_strand_id
1 'polypeptide(L)'
;MFIKRASSALKNSIAKTPRLFCMALSLLIALSFTAEAATKAPLQHHLVVTLDPANASAAISDRMLIPEPDAGRSRLTLTLHGHYDIETIDLPNGLESKVIPPKIDFHSSASEEKTILQIDKAGEANWPNPLEIHLKYSGPFHDPLKTQQEPSRTPDEVASKNEIFLSGASLFYPHLDTLNGEPDRIIYTLETFLPENWMAVSQGRLNVNELSENQRRVVWNSTRPAEEIFLIANQFKQFNDRWNEVELYAFLLEDDAALAKKYLDATKNYLKLFSAMLGDYPYQKFALIESDNPAGYGMPSFTLIGSNILRLPFILKSSYPHEILHNWWGNGVFPHPNSANWSEGLTTYLADHLLKEPEGLAQEYRFQELMKYDSYVNDDNEFPLSEFQFGGAPESQAIGYGKMLMMFHMLRNKMGDDKFLLALRSFYKSYQFKFARLEDLQSAFESVARKDYSSFFKQWTLQTGAPTFTLQSAEYRASDKILKLTLEQSGQSLYDLEIPVAIWTRSRKEPEIRLLHLNQERQSYSIRLDSPPDNVWVDPYTDIFRRLQASEIPASLSQSLGAEHQTALLASDLADGESQESYRALAKRFTHSIQETADGDALEPGSLWVFGRKNRLAKEFTSALQRYGVQFNAEGIDYEGKTYNWADHSFVFTLNRHDGLPGSMTWVVTENSENLLARKLPHYGKYGFLAFEGPASKNRLKIVWPRNTETLEKQFVAGTYAPPAPAPLFTLPSDQP
;
A
#
# COMPACT_ATOMS: atom_id res chain seq x y z
N MET A 1 -54.46 -24.52 29.63
CA MET A 1 -55.88 -24.23 29.95
C MET A 1 -56.21 -22.90 29.30
N PHE A 2 -56.90 -22.81 28.17
CA PHE A 2 -58.21 -23.44 28.05
C PHE A 2 -59.37 -22.49 27.64
N ILE A 3 -59.36 -21.91 26.44
CA ILE A 3 -60.58 -21.67 25.60
C ILE A 3 -61.48 -20.49 26.00
N LYS A 4 -61.44 -19.39 25.22
CA LYS A 4 -62.14 -19.17 23.94
C LYS A 4 -63.66 -19.09 24.09
N ARG A 5 -64.22 -17.98 23.60
CA ARG A 5 -65.41 -18.07 22.75
C ARG A 5 -65.09 -17.42 21.42
N ALA A 6 -64.99 -18.28 20.41
CA ALA A 6 -65.01 -17.94 19.02
C ALA A 6 -66.46 -17.91 18.52
N SER A 7 -66.63 -17.24 17.40
CA SER A 7 -67.50 -17.64 16.29
C SER A 7 -68.88 -16.99 16.17
N SER A 8 -68.87 -15.99 15.29
CA SER A 8 -69.55 -16.00 13.99
C SER A 8 -71.00 -15.51 13.88
N ALA A 9 -71.12 -14.35 13.23
CA ALA A 9 -71.96 -14.03 12.07
C ALA A 9 -71.87 -12.49 11.90
N LEU A 10 -71.77 -11.84 10.75
CA LEU A 10 -72.05 -12.22 9.39
C LEU A 10 -71.36 -11.21 8.45
N LYS A 11 -71.05 -11.71 7.26
CA LYS A 11 -70.49 -11.14 6.03
C LYS A 11 -70.98 -9.75 5.57
N ASN A 12 -70.10 -9.14 4.77
CA ASN A 12 -70.29 -8.20 3.65
C ASN A 12 -70.35 -6.69 3.92
N SER A 13 -69.20 -6.02 3.82
CA SER A 13 -68.92 -5.00 2.79
C SER A 13 -67.52 -4.43 3.01
N ILE A 14 -66.86 -4.03 1.91
CA ILE A 14 -65.68 -3.15 1.77
C ILE A 14 -64.53 -3.88 1.04
N ALA A 15 -64.69 -3.90 -0.28
CA ALA A 15 -63.57 -3.91 -1.20
C ALA A 15 -63.19 -2.45 -1.52
N LYS A 16 -61.87 -2.22 -1.70
CA LYS A 16 -61.19 -1.04 -2.28
C LYS A 16 -60.75 0.06 -1.29
N THR A 17 -59.57 -0.10 -0.67
CA THR A 17 -58.34 0.67 -0.97
C THR A 17 -57.21 0.41 0.06
N PRO A 18 -56.20 -0.44 -0.24
CA PRO A 18 -54.94 -0.46 0.50
C PRO A 18 -53.84 0.09 -0.40
N ARG A 19 -53.86 1.39 -0.70
CA ARG A 19 -52.73 2.06 -1.39
C ARG A 19 -52.28 3.37 -0.75
N LEU A 20 -53.05 3.97 0.17
CA LEU A 20 -52.59 5.18 0.87
C LEU A 20 -51.86 4.91 2.19
N PHE A 21 -52.11 3.79 2.89
CA PHE A 21 -51.48 3.54 4.19
C PHE A 21 -50.04 3.01 4.09
N CYS A 22 -49.73 2.23 3.03
CA CYS A 22 -48.34 1.80 2.77
C CYS A 22 -47.46 2.91 2.21
N MET A 23 -48.03 3.95 1.59
CA MET A 23 -47.28 5.08 1.03
C MET A 23 -46.89 6.10 2.12
N ALA A 24 -47.71 6.27 3.15
CA ALA A 24 -47.37 7.11 4.31
C ALA A 24 -46.29 6.49 5.20
N LEU A 25 -46.28 5.16 5.38
CA LEU A 25 -45.24 4.48 6.17
C LEU A 25 -43.92 4.35 5.41
N SER A 26 -43.94 4.27 4.07
CA SER A 26 -42.73 4.34 3.25
C SER A 26 -42.20 5.76 3.08
N LEU A 27 -43.03 6.81 3.18
CA LEU A 27 -42.53 8.18 3.30
C LEU A 27 -41.89 8.45 4.67
N LEU A 28 -42.42 7.93 5.77
CA LEU A 28 -41.85 8.11 7.12
C LEU A 28 -40.55 7.32 7.35
N ILE A 29 -40.39 6.15 6.70
CA ILE A 29 -39.13 5.38 6.73
C ILE A 29 -38.11 5.94 5.71
N ALA A 30 -38.56 6.62 4.63
CA ALA A 30 -37.69 7.36 3.72
C ALA A 30 -37.25 8.75 4.23
N LEU A 31 -37.88 9.27 5.31
CA LEU A 31 -37.54 10.54 5.95
C LEU A 31 -36.63 10.37 7.20
N SER A 32 -36.18 9.15 7.49
CA SER A 32 -35.36 8.85 8.69
C SER A 32 -33.85 8.73 8.43
N PHE A 33 -33.39 8.97 7.20
CA PHE A 33 -31.96 9.01 6.84
C PHE A 33 -31.66 10.20 5.94
N THR A 34 -31.62 11.40 6.52
CA THR A 34 -30.73 12.51 6.15
C THR A 34 -30.92 13.61 7.19
N ALA A 35 -30.47 13.37 8.42
CA ALA A 35 -29.81 14.46 9.14
C ALA A 35 -28.35 14.34 8.72
N GLU A 36 -28.02 14.87 7.54
CA GLU A 36 -26.64 15.10 7.18
C GLU A 36 -26.13 16.09 8.24
N ALA A 37 -25.36 15.61 9.22
CA ALA A 37 -24.75 16.49 10.19
C ALA A 37 -23.99 17.54 9.38
N ALA A 38 -24.39 18.81 9.49
CA ALA A 38 -23.78 19.88 8.73
C ALA A 38 -22.27 19.83 9.00
N THR A 39 -21.48 19.57 7.97
CA THR A 39 -20.03 19.52 8.10
C THR A 39 -19.56 20.91 8.50
N LYS A 40 -18.94 21.04 9.68
CA LYS A 40 -18.33 22.29 10.17
C LYS A 40 -17.50 22.94 9.06
N ALA A 41 -17.69 24.24 8.85
CA ALA A 41 -16.93 24.99 7.87
C ALA A 41 -15.41 24.92 8.20
N PRO A 42 -14.53 24.79 7.19
CA PRO A 42 -13.10 24.66 7.43
C PRO A 42 -12.51 25.95 8.04
N LEU A 43 -11.49 25.79 8.86
CA LEU A 43 -10.63 26.87 9.30
C LEU A 43 -10.00 27.55 8.08
N GLN A 44 -9.83 28.86 8.14
CA GLN A 44 -9.23 29.62 7.05
C GLN A 44 -7.94 30.26 7.52
N HIS A 45 -6.86 30.04 6.78
CA HIS A 45 -5.59 30.73 7.01
C HIS A 45 -5.26 31.65 5.84
N HIS A 46 -4.76 32.84 6.14
CA HIS A 46 -4.10 33.70 5.18
C HIS A 46 -2.68 33.94 5.67
N LEU A 47 -1.77 33.13 5.15
CA LEU A 47 -0.38 33.05 5.56
C LEU A 47 0.47 33.90 4.62
N VAL A 48 1.26 34.79 5.21
CA VAL A 48 2.36 35.49 4.54
C VAL A 48 3.66 35.01 5.16
N VAL A 49 4.46 34.29 4.37
CA VAL A 49 5.67 33.59 4.83
C VAL A 49 6.88 34.15 4.10
N THR A 50 7.82 34.73 4.84
CA THR A 50 9.15 35.05 4.32
C THR A 50 10.10 33.92 4.67
N LEU A 51 10.64 33.25 3.66
CA LEU A 51 11.56 32.13 3.83
C LEU A 51 13.01 32.60 3.66
N ASP A 52 13.87 32.22 4.60
CA ASP A 52 15.32 32.41 4.53
C ASP A 52 16.03 31.04 4.49
N PRO A 53 16.23 30.47 3.29
CA PRO A 53 16.92 29.19 3.13
C PRO A 53 18.36 29.19 3.65
N ALA A 54 19.05 30.34 3.66
CA ALA A 54 20.45 30.42 4.07
C ALA A 54 20.62 30.19 5.58
N ASN A 55 19.65 30.69 6.36
CA ASN A 55 19.59 30.56 7.82
C ASN A 55 18.61 29.48 8.31
N ALA A 56 17.98 28.76 7.38
CA ALA A 56 16.97 27.74 7.66
C ALA A 56 15.83 28.25 8.56
N SER A 57 15.27 29.44 8.26
CA SER A 57 14.26 30.08 9.10
C SER A 57 13.11 30.73 8.32
N ALA A 58 11.98 30.91 8.99
CA ALA A 58 10.79 31.60 8.48
C ALA A 58 10.38 32.76 9.39
N ALA A 59 9.87 33.83 8.78
CA ALA A 59 9.03 34.82 9.45
C ALA A 59 7.62 34.74 8.87
N ILE A 60 6.61 34.59 9.73
CA ILE A 60 5.25 34.25 9.33
C ILE A 60 4.26 35.25 9.94
N SER A 61 3.36 35.77 9.11
CA SER A 61 2.15 36.45 9.53
C SER A 61 0.96 35.58 9.15
N ASP A 62 0.13 35.21 10.12
CA ASP A 62 -1.07 34.42 9.90
C ASP A 62 -2.31 35.21 10.33
N ARG A 63 -3.27 35.31 9.42
CA ARG A 63 -4.64 35.68 9.74
C ARG A 63 -5.50 34.42 9.71
N MET A 64 -5.80 33.90 10.89
CA MET A 64 -6.59 32.71 11.10
C MET A 64 -8.05 33.08 11.37
N LEU A 65 -8.98 32.50 10.60
CA LEU A 65 -10.43 32.65 10.79
C LEU A 65 -11.02 31.31 11.23
N ILE A 66 -11.67 31.30 12.39
CA ILE A 66 -12.49 30.21 12.90
C ILE A 66 -13.96 30.59 12.58
N PRO A 67 -14.59 29.94 11.58
CA PRO A 67 -15.93 30.36 11.13
C PRO A 67 -17.00 30.23 12.21
N GLU A 68 -16.91 29.16 13.02
CA GLU A 68 -17.90 28.83 14.04
C GLU A 68 -17.17 28.33 15.31
N PRO A 69 -16.72 29.25 16.19
CA PRO A 69 -16.10 28.86 17.45
C PRO A 69 -17.11 28.24 18.41
N ASP A 70 -16.68 27.23 19.16
CA ASP A 70 -17.55 26.53 20.11
C ASP A 70 -17.95 27.46 21.27
N ALA A 71 -19.23 27.87 21.27
CA ALA A 71 -19.81 28.74 22.29
C ALA A 71 -19.68 28.17 23.71
N GLY A 72 -19.69 26.84 23.88
CA GLY A 72 -19.56 26.17 25.16
C GLY A 72 -18.14 26.16 25.73
N ARG A 73 -17.12 26.44 24.91
CA ARG A 73 -15.73 26.46 25.34
C ARG A 73 -15.40 27.78 26.04
N SER A 74 -14.79 27.73 27.22
CA SER A 74 -14.25 28.92 27.90
C SER A 74 -12.87 29.33 27.36
N ARG A 75 -12.14 28.37 26.78
CA ARG A 75 -10.76 28.50 26.32
C ARG A 75 -10.55 27.85 24.96
N LEU A 76 -9.83 28.50 24.06
CA LEU A 76 -9.23 27.89 22.87
C LEU A 76 -7.74 27.69 23.08
N THR A 77 -7.18 26.66 22.45
CA THR A 77 -5.75 26.36 22.50
C THR A 77 -5.23 26.24 21.07
N LEU A 78 -4.21 27.03 20.76
CA LEU A 78 -3.46 26.94 19.51
C LEU A 78 -2.06 26.38 19.81
N THR A 79 -1.59 25.48 18.97
CA THR A 79 -0.29 24.82 19.11
C THR A 79 0.62 25.17 17.94
N LEU A 80 1.86 25.57 18.24
CA LEU A 80 2.96 25.82 17.31
C LEU A 80 4.19 25.01 17.73
N HIS A 81 5.17 24.88 16.84
CA HIS A 81 6.47 24.32 17.21
C HIS A 81 7.15 25.17 18.30
N GLY A 82 7.87 24.52 19.22
CA GLY A 82 8.46 25.12 20.42
C GLY A 82 9.53 26.18 20.13
N HIS A 83 10.17 26.09 18.97
CA HIS A 83 11.19 27.04 18.52
C HIS A 83 10.65 28.25 17.75
N TYR A 84 9.33 28.39 17.58
CA TYR A 84 8.74 29.62 17.05
C TYR A 84 8.51 30.64 18.16
N ASP A 85 9.14 31.80 18.02
CA ASP A 85 8.94 32.96 18.89
C ASP A 85 7.71 33.74 18.40
N ILE A 86 6.69 33.85 19.25
CA ILE A 86 5.49 34.64 18.96
C ILE A 86 5.77 36.12 19.26
N GLU A 87 5.83 36.93 18.21
CA GLU A 87 6.15 38.37 18.27
C GLU A 87 4.91 39.21 18.59
N THR A 88 3.79 38.92 17.93
CA THR A 88 2.53 39.66 18.15
C THR A 88 1.33 38.74 18.10
N ILE A 89 0.37 39.01 18.99
CA ILE A 89 -0.95 38.38 19.03
C ILE A 89 -1.98 39.51 19.02
N ASP A 90 -2.78 39.60 17.97
CA ASP A 90 -3.90 40.54 17.90
C ASP A 90 -5.22 39.76 17.90
N LEU A 91 -6.08 40.13 18.86
CA LEU A 91 -7.32 39.45 19.20
C LEU A 91 -8.47 40.46 19.27
N PRO A 92 -9.70 40.03 18.93
CA PRO A 92 -10.90 40.82 19.17
C PRO A 92 -11.05 41.23 20.64
N ASN A 93 -11.69 42.38 20.87
CA ASN A 93 -11.98 42.89 22.21
C ASN A 93 -12.74 41.86 23.07
N GLY A 94 -12.35 41.73 24.33
CA GLY A 94 -12.98 40.82 25.29
C GLY A 94 -12.39 39.42 25.33
N LEU A 95 -11.24 39.19 24.67
CA LEU A 95 -10.44 37.98 24.76
C LEU A 95 -9.08 38.27 25.39
N GLU A 96 -8.54 37.31 26.12
CA GLU A 96 -7.21 37.37 26.72
C GLU A 96 -6.34 36.22 26.23
N SER A 97 -5.06 36.48 25.96
CA SER A 97 -4.11 35.45 25.51
C SER A 97 -3.03 35.18 26.54
N LYS A 98 -2.59 33.92 26.63
CA LYS A 98 -1.42 33.49 27.39
C LYS A 98 -0.58 32.52 26.58
N VAL A 99 0.68 32.88 26.34
CA VAL A 99 1.67 31.98 25.76
C VAL A 99 2.27 31.13 26.87
N ILE A 100 2.24 29.82 26.70
CA ILE A 100 2.91 28.84 27.54
C ILE A 100 4.12 28.33 26.75
N PRO A 101 5.35 28.56 27.24
CA PRO A 101 6.55 28.12 26.55
C PRO A 101 6.65 26.59 26.54
N PRO A 102 7.50 26.01 25.67
CA PRO A 102 7.66 24.57 25.55
C PRO A 102 7.96 23.91 26.90
N LYS A 103 7.26 22.80 27.16
CA LYS A 103 7.55 21.90 28.28
C LYS A 103 8.44 20.77 27.78
N ILE A 104 9.55 20.54 28.49
CA ILE A 104 10.37 19.35 28.31
C ILE A 104 9.63 18.17 28.95
N ASP A 105 9.11 17.24 28.15
CA ASP A 105 8.40 16.06 28.65
C ASP A 105 9.34 14.85 28.66
N PHE A 106 9.99 14.61 29.81
CA PHE A 106 11.03 13.58 29.99
C PHE A 106 10.54 12.12 29.88
N HIS A 107 9.24 11.89 29.64
CA HIS A 107 8.65 10.54 29.58
C HIS A 107 8.18 10.09 28.19
N SER A 108 8.30 10.92 27.16
CA SER A 108 8.02 10.51 25.77
C SER A 108 9.32 10.42 24.97
N SER A 109 9.52 9.33 24.23
CA SER A 109 10.75 9.09 23.45
C SER A 109 10.89 9.97 22.20
N ALA A 110 10.05 11.00 22.05
CA ALA A 110 10.10 12.02 21.02
C ALA A 110 9.26 13.23 21.47
N SER A 111 9.68 13.96 22.51
CA SER A 111 8.98 15.21 22.88
C SER A 111 9.38 16.31 21.89
N GLU A 112 8.61 16.46 20.80
CA GLU A 112 8.63 17.70 20.03
C GLU A 112 8.30 18.85 20.98
N GLU A 113 9.20 19.83 21.09
CA GLU A 113 8.93 21.03 21.87
C GLU A 113 7.71 21.74 21.25
N LYS A 114 6.71 22.10 22.06
CA LYS A 114 5.47 22.75 21.58
C LYS A 114 5.21 24.04 22.32
N THR A 115 5.01 25.12 21.58
CA THR A 115 4.53 26.40 22.13
C THR A 115 3.01 26.39 22.11
N ILE A 116 2.40 26.66 23.27
CA ILE A 116 0.95 26.62 23.44
C ILE A 116 0.43 28.04 23.66
N LEU A 117 -0.45 28.51 22.79
CA LEU A 117 -1.19 29.75 22.94
C LEU A 117 -2.61 29.47 23.45
N GLN A 118 -2.88 29.85 24.69
CA GLN A 118 -4.22 29.79 25.28
C GLN A 118 -4.95 31.12 25.06
N ILE A 119 -6.19 31.04 24.59
CA ILE A 119 -7.08 32.19 24.40
C ILE A 119 -8.32 31.97 25.27
N ASP A 120 -8.57 32.88 26.21
CA ASP A 120 -9.67 32.82 27.17
C ASP A 120 -10.68 33.95 26.93
N LYS A 121 -11.96 33.71 27.22
CA LYS A 121 -12.98 34.77 27.30
C LYS A 121 -12.72 35.66 28.52
N ALA A 122 -12.71 36.98 28.34
CA ALA A 122 -12.67 37.91 29.46
C ALA A 122 -14.05 37.99 30.13
N GLY A 123 -14.17 37.47 31.35
CA GLY A 123 -15.43 37.48 32.11
C GLY A 123 -16.56 36.69 31.44
N GLU A 124 -17.71 37.32 31.25
CA GLU A 124 -18.90 36.71 30.60
C GLU A 124 -18.97 36.97 29.08
N ALA A 125 -17.84 37.33 28.44
CA ALA A 125 -17.79 37.58 27.01
C ALA A 125 -18.15 36.33 26.18
N ASN A 126 -18.84 36.53 25.06
CA ASN A 126 -19.07 35.48 24.06
C ASN A 126 -17.93 35.46 23.03
N TRP A 127 -17.71 34.31 22.39
CA TRP A 127 -16.81 34.26 21.23
C TRP A 127 -17.38 35.14 20.11
N PRO A 128 -16.56 36.02 19.49
CA PRO A 128 -16.89 36.60 18.19
C PRO A 128 -17.20 35.48 17.19
N ASN A 129 -18.19 35.68 16.32
CA ASN A 129 -18.57 34.70 15.32
C ASN A 129 -18.75 35.40 13.94
N PRO A 130 -17.81 35.24 12.99
CA PRO A 130 -16.62 34.39 13.08
C PRO A 130 -15.54 34.97 14.01
N LEU A 131 -14.62 34.13 14.50
CA LEU A 131 -13.47 34.54 15.31
C LEU A 131 -12.23 34.67 14.43
N GLU A 132 -11.63 35.85 14.42
CA GLU A 132 -10.42 36.16 13.66
C GLU A 132 -9.24 36.40 14.61
N ILE A 133 -8.09 35.79 14.34
CA ILE A 133 -6.87 35.85 15.15
C ILE A 133 -5.71 36.22 14.22
N HIS A 134 -4.91 37.20 14.60
CA HIS A 134 -3.73 37.62 13.85
C HIS A 134 -2.47 37.32 14.66
N LEU A 135 -1.57 36.53 14.08
CA LEU A 135 -0.30 36.15 14.70
C LEU A 135 0.86 36.61 13.83
N LYS A 136 1.94 37.05 14.48
CA LYS A 136 3.27 37.14 13.87
C LYS A 136 4.26 36.36 14.71
N TYR A 137 5.05 35.54 14.05
CA TYR A 137 6.00 34.66 14.71
C TYR A 137 7.13 34.29 13.75
N SER A 138 8.29 33.98 14.30
CA SER A 138 9.47 33.60 13.51
C SER A 138 10.29 32.52 14.21
N GLY A 139 11.05 31.75 13.44
CA GLY A 139 11.79 30.60 13.96
C GLY A 139 12.41 29.73 12.87
N PRO A 140 13.18 28.70 13.25
CA PRO A 140 13.80 27.77 12.31
C PRO A 140 12.78 26.88 11.60
N PHE A 141 13.16 26.31 10.46
CA PHE A 141 12.40 25.25 9.79
C PHE A 141 12.49 23.94 10.58
N HIS A 142 11.38 23.21 10.63
CA HIS A 142 11.35 21.84 11.12
C HIS A 142 10.87 20.93 10.00
N ASP A 143 11.75 20.05 9.49
CA ASP A 143 11.42 19.06 8.46
C ASP A 143 11.06 17.72 9.11
N PRO A 144 9.76 17.40 9.26
CA PRO A 144 9.32 16.21 9.96
C PRO A 144 9.67 14.92 9.22
N LEU A 145 9.82 14.94 7.89
CA LEU A 145 10.19 13.73 7.13
C LEU A 145 11.62 13.31 7.45
N LYS A 146 12.52 14.29 7.51
CA LYS A 146 13.92 14.06 7.83
C LYS A 146 14.14 13.71 9.30
N THR A 147 13.42 14.35 10.22
CA THR A 147 13.45 14.00 11.65
C THR A 147 13.01 12.55 11.88
N GLN A 148 12.01 12.05 11.14
CA GLN A 148 11.60 10.64 11.21
C GLN A 148 12.66 9.66 10.67
N GLN A 149 13.40 10.05 9.63
CA GLN A 149 14.43 9.20 9.01
C GLN A 149 15.74 9.16 9.81
N GLU A 150 16.10 10.26 10.48
CA GLU A 150 17.33 10.41 11.27
C GLU A 150 17.03 10.74 12.74
N PRO A 151 16.31 9.87 13.49
CA PRO A 151 15.82 10.17 14.85
C PRO A 151 16.96 10.38 15.88
N SER A 152 18.19 9.99 15.54
CA SER A 152 19.38 10.18 16.37
C SER A 152 20.02 11.57 16.24
N ARG A 153 19.51 12.42 15.34
CA ARG A 153 20.03 13.77 15.10
C ARG A 153 18.98 14.80 15.51
N THR A 154 19.45 15.95 15.98
CA THR A 154 18.55 17.06 16.34
C THR A 154 17.91 17.64 15.07
N PRO A 155 16.68 18.16 15.11
CA PRO A 155 16.03 18.75 13.93
C PRO A 155 16.88 19.80 13.21
N ASP A 156 17.63 20.61 13.97
CA ASP A 156 18.56 21.62 13.45
C ASP A 156 19.71 21.01 12.62
N GLU A 157 20.12 19.77 12.94
CA GLU A 157 21.16 19.03 12.20
C GLU A 157 20.63 18.35 10.93
N VAL A 158 19.30 18.14 10.82
CA VAL A 158 18.66 17.46 9.69
C VAL A 158 18.05 18.43 8.66
N ALA A 159 17.82 19.69 9.04
CA ALA A 159 17.31 20.73 8.14
C ALA A 159 18.16 20.86 6.87
N SER A 160 17.57 20.59 5.70
CA SER A 160 18.25 20.79 4.41
C SER A 160 18.43 22.27 4.15
N LYS A 161 19.63 22.69 3.71
CA LYS A 161 19.80 24.02 3.11
C LYS A 161 19.35 24.08 1.65
N ASN A 162 19.10 22.91 1.04
CA ASN A 162 18.78 22.79 -0.37
C ASN A 162 17.28 22.59 -0.62
N GLU A 163 16.52 22.12 0.37
CA GLU A 163 15.08 21.87 0.26
C GLU A 163 14.39 22.26 1.56
N ILE A 164 13.28 22.99 1.46
CA ILE A 164 12.40 23.28 2.58
C ILE A 164 11.18 22.38 2.42
N PHE A 165 10.90 21.56 3.45
CA PHE A 165 9.67 20.79 3.54
C PHE A 165 8.97 21.14 4.87
N LEU A 166 7.83 21.81 4.77
CA LEU A 166 6.98 22.14 5.90
C LEU A 166 5.59 21.50 5.71
N SER A 167 5.06 20.93 6.77
CA SER A 167 3.74 20.28 6.82
C SER A 167 3.04 20.58 8.15
N GLY A 168 1.83 20.09 8.37
CA GLY A 168 1.15 20.18 9.67
C GLY A 168 1.98 19.55 10.80
N ALA A 169 2.73 18.48 10.51
CA ALA A 169 3.66 17.88 11.47
C ALA A 169 4.84 18.79 11.83
N SER A 170 5.17 19.79 11.01
CA SER A 170 6.17 20.81 11.37
C SER A 170 5.65 21.82 12.40
N LEU A 171 4.33 21.89 12.62
CA LEU A 171 3.66 22.91 13.45
C LEU A 171 4.12 24.35 13.09
N PHE A 172 4.34 24.62 11.80
CA PHE A 172 4.76 25.94 11.28
C PHE A 172 3.61 26.94 11.16
N TYR A 173 2.38 26.47 11.34
CA TYR A 173 1.18 27.27 11.46
C TYR A 173 0.37 26.82 12.68
N PRO A 174 -0.45 27.69 13.28
CA PRO A 174 -1.14 27.38 14.52
C PRO A 174 -2.21 26.31 14.30
N HIS A 175 -2.13 25.21 15.05
CA HIS A 175 -3.15 24.15 15.05
C HIS A 175 -4.15 24.39 16.18
N LEU A 176 -5.45 24.36 15.86
CA LEU A 176 -6.50 24.44 16.87
C LEU A 176 -6.75 23.08 17.51
N ASP A 177 -6.63 22.98 18.84
CA ASP A 177 -6.97 21.76 19.56
C ASP A 177 -8.47 21.46 19.43
N THR A 178 -8.83 20.25 19.00
CA THR A 178 -10.22 19.81 18.87
C THR A 178 -10.66 18.95 20.05
N LEU A 179 -11.95 19.05 20.44
CA LEU A 179 -12.50 18.34 21.61
C LEU A 179 -12.72 16.84 21.39
N ASN A 180 -12.91 16.42 20.13
CA ASN A 180 -13.32 15.06 19.78
C ASN A 180 -12.21 14.25 19.10
N GLY A 181 -11.00 14.82 18.95
CA GLY A 181 -9.86 14.17 18.29
C GLY A 181 -9.97 14.07 16.76
N GLU A 182 -11.06 14.53 16.14
CA GLU A 182 -11.13 14.75 14.70
C GLU A 182 -10.39 16.07 14.37
N PRO A 183 -9.37 16.07 13.50
CA PRO A 183 -8.70 17.29 13.07
C PRO A 183 -9.67 18.25 12.37
N ASP A 184 -9.52 19.55 12.61
CA ASP A 184 -10.25 20.53 11.82
C ASP A 184 -9.71 20.57 10.39
N ARG A 185 -10.61 20.71 9.41
CA ARG A 185 -10.23 20.87 8.01
C ARG A 185 -9.84 22.32 7.75
N ILE A 186 -8.91 22.53 6.81
CA ILE A 186 -8.34 23.83 6.51
C ILE A 186 -8.53 24.18 5.03
N ILE A 187 -8.83 25.46 4.78
CA ILE A 187 -8.60 26.13 3.49
C ILE A 187 -7.64 27.29 3.72
N TYR A 188 -6.89 27.69 2.71
CA TYR A 188 -5.88 28.73 2.92
C TYR A 188 -5.47 29.48 1.65
N THR A 189 -4.97 30.69 1.86
CA THR A 189 -4.09 31.38 0.91
C THR A 189 -2.69 31.42 1.53
N LEU A 190 -1.70 30.96 0.78
CA LEU A 190 -0.31 30.94 1.17
C LEU A 190 0.49 31.82 0.22
N GLU A 191 0.91 32.97 0.73
CA GLU A 191 1.81 33.91 0.07
C GLU A 191 3.22 33.72 0.61
N THR A 192 4.17 33.49 -0.28
CA THR A 192 5.57 33.25 0.08
C THR A 192 6.50 34.24 -0.59
N PHE A 193 7.53 34.66 0.14
CA PHE A 193 8.63 35.49 -0.32
C PHE A 193 9.93 34.71 -0.15
N LEU A 194 10.67 34.50 -1.26
CA LEU A 194 11.89 33.68 -1.31
C LEU A 194 12.99 34.37 -2.14
N PRO A 195 14.26 33.94 -2.08
CA PRO A 195 15.28 34.37 -3.03
C PRO A 195 14.89 34.08 -4.49
N GLU A 196 15.41 34.87 -5.45
CA GLU A 196 14.99 34.83 -6.87
C GLU A 196 15.05 33.45 -7.56
N ASN A 197 16.02 32.63 -7.17
CA ASN A 197 16.29 31.31 -7.73
C ASN A 197 15.50 30.18 -7.05
N TRP A 198 14.77 30.48 -5.96
CA TRP A 198 13.90 29.53 -5.28
C TRP A 198 12.46 29.65 -5.79
N MET A 199 11.68 28.60 -5.58
CA MET A 199 10.24 28.57 -5.83
C MET A 199 9.55 27.73 -4.75
N ALA A 200 8.39 28.21 -4.28
CA ALA A 200 7.53 27.48 -3.36
C ALA A 200 6.38 26.78 -4.09
N VAL A 201 6.01 25.60 -3.62
CA VAL A 201 4.92 24.77 -4.10
C VAL A 201 4.05 24.37 -2.92
N SER A 202 2.73 24.42 -3.09
CA SER A 202 1.73 24.07 -2.08
C SER A 202 0.50 23.44 -2.73
N GLN A 203 -0.55 23.15 -1.96
CA GLN A 203 -1.83 22.71 -2.52
C GLN A 203 -2.61 23.86 -3.18
N GLY A 204 -3.58 23.51 -4.02
CA GLY A 204 -4.48 24.49 -4.62
C GLY A 204 -3.94 25.15 -5.89
N ARG A 205 -4.52 26.28 -6.28
CA ARG A 205 -4.22 26.96 -7.53
C ARG A 205 -3.03 27.92 -7.38
N LEU A 206 -2.14 27.93 -8.37
CA LEU A 206 -1.09 28.94 -8.48
C LEU A 206 -1.69 30.25 -8.99
N ASN A 207 -1.78 31.26 -8.14
CA ASN A 207 -2.35 32.55 -8.50
C ASN A 207 -1.29 33.56 -8.93
N VAL A 208 -0.11 33.53 -8.29
CA VAL A 208 0.99 34.46 -8.56
C VAL A 208 2.30 33.70 -8.53
N ASN A 209 3.18 33.98 -9.50
CA ASN A 209 4.59 33.60 -9.50
C ASN A 209 5.36 34.73 -10.19
N GLU A 210 5.85 35.68 -9.40
CA GLU A 210 6.44 36.92 -9.88
C GLU A 210 7.83 37.12 -9.26
N LEU A 211 8.72 37.77 -10.01
CA LEU A 211 10.05 38.16 -9.56
C LEU A 211 10.13 39.68 -9.50
N SER A 212 10.45 40.23 -8.32
CA SER A 212 10.62 41.67 -8.11
C SER A 212 11.77 41.91 -7.11
N GLU A 213 12.64 42.87 -7.40
CA GLU A 213 13.70 43.30 -6.45
C GLU A 213 14.56 42.14 -5.89
N ASN A 214 14.92 41.16 -6.73
CA ASN A 214 15.67 39.94 -6.38
C ASN A 214 14.97 39.00 -5.38
N GLN A 215 13.66 39.19 -5.17
CA GLN A 215 12.80 38.35 -4.35
C GLN A 215 11.69 37.76 -5.22
N ARG A 216 11.49 36.44 -5.12
CA ARG A 216 10.35 35.76 -5.74
C ARG A 216 9.16 35.80 -4.80
N ARG A 217 8.01 36.20 -5.33
CA ARG A 217 6.70 36.12 -4.68
C ARG A 217 5.87 35.02 -5.32
N VAL A 218 5.42 34.06 -4.52
CA VAL A 218 4.55 32.95 -4.98
C VAL A 218 3.30 32.88 -4.12
N VAL A 219 2.12 32.84 -4.75
CA VAL A 219 0.82 32.76 -4.04
C VAL A 219 0.05 31.52 -4.49
N TRP A 220 -0.21 30.64 -3.55
CA TRP A 220 -1.07 29.48 -3.69
C TRP A 220 -2.40 29.69 -2.97
N ASN A 221 -3.51 29.28 -3.59
CA ASN A 221 -4.84 29.36 -2.98
C ASN A 221 -5.52 27.99 -3.00
N SER A 222 -5.70 27.40 -1.81
CA SER A 222 -6.42 26.14 -1.61
C SER A 222 -7.83 26.42 -1.10
N THR A 223 -8.81 26.18 -1.98
CA THR A 223 -10.24 26.36 -1.68
C THR A 223 -10.96 25.05 -1.36
N ARG A 224 -10.22 23.92 -1.41
CA ARG A 224 -10.73 22.59 -1.04
C ARG A 224 -10.28 22.29 0.40
N PRO A 225 -11.16 21.76 1.27
CA PRO A 225 -10.74 21.38 2.60
C PRO A 225 -9.62 20.34 2.56
N ALA A 226 -8.58 20.55 3.38
CA ALA A 226 -7.44 19.66 3.56
C ALA A 226 -7.20 19.40 5.05
N GLU A 227 -6.49 18.33 5.39
CA GLU A 227 -6.10 18.00 6.77
C GLU A 227 -4.96 18.89 7.28
N GLU A 228 -4.09 19.34 6.36
CA GLU A 228 -2.92 20.15 6.69
C GLU A 228 -2.47 21.03 5.53
N ILE A 229 -1.55 21.96 5.81
CA ILE A 229 -0.90 22.82 4.81
C ILE A 229 0.49 22.28 4.53
N PHE A 230 0.82 22.02 3.26
CA PHE A 230 2.17 21.68 2.82
C PHE A 230 2.83 22.88 2.16
N LEU A 231 4.10 23.12 2.47
CA LEU A 231 4.95 24.12 1.81
C LEU A 231 6.30 23.48 1.48
N ILE A 232 6.51 23.25 0.19
CA ILE A 232 7.76 22.72 -0.34
C ILE A 232 8.46 23.85 -1.09
N ALA A 233 9.73 24.12 -0.81
CA ALA A 233 10.50 25.07 -1.59
C ALA A 233 11.88 24.53 -1.94
N ASN A 234 12.31 24.78 -3.18
CA ASN A 234 13.62 24.42 -3.71
C ASN A 234 13.93 25.31 -4.93
N GLN A 235 15.08 25.14 -5.57
CA GLN A 235 15.49 25.84 -6.80
C GLN A 235 14.92 25.19 -8.07
N PHE A 236 13.59 25.05 -8.11
CA PHE A 236 12.91 24.30 -9.15
C PHE A 236 12.97 24.93 -10.55
N LYS A 237 13.02 24.07 -11.56
CA LYS A 237 12.58 24.30 -12.94
C LYS A 237 11.14 23.83 -13.07
N GLN A 238 10.26 24.74 -13.45
CA GLN A 238 8.83 24.48 -13.59
C GLN A 238 8.48 24.16 -15.04
N PHE A 239 7.85 23.01 -15.24
CA PHE A 239 7.19 22.63 -16.50
C PHE A 239 5.69 22.54 -16.26
N ASN A 240 4.90 22.81 -17.29
CA ASN A 240 3.46 22.91 -17.17
C ASN A 240 2.75 22.27 -18.36
N ASP A 241 1.56 21.73 -18.09
CA ASP A 241 0.63 21.17 -19.05
C ASP A 241 -0.79 21.25 -18.48
N ARG A 242 -1.78 20.67 -19.16
CA ARG A 242 -3.17 20.65 -18.70
C ARG A 242 -3.88 19.36 -19.06
N TRP A 243 -4.77 18.92 -18.18
CA TRP A 243 -5.73 17.84 -18.44
C TRP A 243 -7.14 18.33 -18.12
N ASN A 244 -7.97 18.54 -19.14
CA ASN A 244 -9.27 19.22 -19.00
C ASN A 244 -9.09 20.60 -18.32
N GLU A 245 -9.73 20.80 -17.16
CA GLU A 245 -9.63 22.01 -16.33
C GLU A 245 -8.55 21.90 -15.24
N VAL A 246 -7.84 20.77 -15.15
CA VAL A 246 -6.80 20.53 -14.15
C VAL A 246 -5.44 21.01 -14.69
N GLU A 247 -4.82 21.95 -13.98
CA GLU A 247 -3.46 22.40 -14.25
C GLU A 247 -2.45 21.32 -13.84
N LEU A 248 -1.48 21.01 -14.70
CA LEU A 248 -0.45 20.02 -14.41
C LEU A 248 0.91 20.69 -14.32
N TYR A 249 1.70 20.28 -13.33
CA TYR A 249 3.06 20.80 -13.14
C TYR A 249 4.06 19.66 -12.94
N ALA A 250 5.29 19.88 -13.40
CA ALA A 250 6.46 19.14 -12.95
C ALA A 250 7.50 20.15 -12.46
N PHE A 251 7.88 20.03 -11.19
CA PHE A 251 8.92 20.83 -10.56
C PHE A 251 10.16 19.96 -10.41
N LEU A 252 11.17 20.19 -11.26
CA LEU A 252 12.42 19.42 -11.30
C LEU A 252 13.59 20.27 -10.80
N LEU A 253 14.64 19.65 -10.30
CA LEU A 253 15.87 20.35 -9.88
C LEU A 253 16.76 20.68 -11.07
N GLU A 254 16.63 19.93 -12.16
CA GLU A 254 17.35 20.11 -13.41
C GLU A 254 16.40 20.54 -14.54
N ASP A 255 16.95 21.19 -15.56
CA ASP A 255 16.19 21.54 -16.77
C ASP A 255 16.07 20.33 -17.70
N ASP A 256 15.19 19.39 -17.32
CA ASP A 256 14.93 18.14 -18.07
C ASP A 256 13.49 18.09 -18.60
N ALA A 257 13.27 18.78 -19.72
CA ALA A 257 11.98 18.81 -20.40
C ALA A 257 11.48 17.42 -20.85
N ALA A 258 12.39 16.47 -21.12
CA ALA A 258 12.02 15.13 -21.55
C ALA A 258 11.46 14.31 -20.38
N LEU A 259 12.11 14.36 -19.21
CA LEU A 259 11.62 13.76 -17.98
C LEU A 259 10.29 14.39 -17.56
N ALA A 260 10.19 15.71 -17.56
CA ALA A 260 8.97 16.43 -17.24
C ALA A 260 7.80 15.99 -18.14
N LYS A 261 8.01 15.95 -19.46
CA LYS A 261 6.98 15.50 -20.41
C LYS A 261 6.52 14.07 -20.12
N LYS A 262 7.46 13.16 -19.85
CA LYS A 262 7.15 11.75 -19.55
C LYS A 262 6.23 11.61 -18.34
N TYR A 263 6.50 12.38 -17.28
CA TYR A 263 5.67 12.37 -16.08
C TYR A 263 4.32 13.07 -16.29
N LEU A 264 4.29 14.22 -16.97
CA LEU A 264 3.04 14.94 -17.29
C LEU A 264 2.09 14.08 -18.15
N ASP A 265 2.62 13.36 -19.14
CA ASP A 265 1.85 12.41 -19.95
C ASP A 265 1.31 11.24 -19.11
N ALA A 266 2.13 10.70 -18.20
CA ALA A 266 1.68 9.66 -17.27
C ALA A 266 0.59 10.17 -16.31
N THR A 267 0.74 11.40 -15.79
CA THR A 267 -0.29 12.05 -14.96
C THR A 267 -1.62 12.12 -15.69
N LYS A 268 -1.63 12.59 -16.94
CA LYS A 268 -2.86 12.65 -17.77
C LYS A 268 -3.55 11.30 -17.86
N ASN A 269 -2.76 10.25 -18.11
CA ASN A 269 -3.28 8.90 -18.27
C ASN A 269 -3.87 8.34 -16.96
N TYR A 270 -3.19 8.56 -15.83
CA TYR A 270 -3.68 8.09 -14.53
C TYR A 270 -4.86 8.91 -14.01
N LEU A 271 -4.88 10.23 -14.20
CA LEU A 271 -6.04 11.05 -13.88
C LEU A 271 -7.26 10.63 -14.70
N LYS A 272 -7.09 10.35 -16.00
CA LYS A 272 -8.15 9.80 -16.86
C LYS A 272 -8.64 8.44 -16.36
N LEU A 273 -7.71 7.53 -16.04
CA LEU A 273 -8.02 6.19 -15.55
C LEU A 273 -8.82 6.25 -14.24
N PHE A 274 -8.28 6.91 -13.22
CA PHE A 274 -8.89 6.93 -11.89
C PHE A 274 -10.17 7.76 -11.87
N SER A 275 -10.28 8.83 -12.68
CA SER A 275 -11.54 9.56 -12.80
C SER A 275 -12.65 8.71 -13.42
N ALA A 276 -12.33 7.91 -14.44
CA ALA A 276 -13.30 6.98 -15.02
C ALA A 276 -13.69 5.86 -14.03
N MET A 277 -12.77 5.44 -13.17
CA MET A 277 -13.01 4.39 -12.19
C MET A 277 -13.83 4.89 -10.98
N LEU A 278 -13.45 6.04 -10.40
CA LEU A 278 -13.88 6.47 -9.06
C LEU A 278 -14.77 7.72 -9.05
N GLY A 279 -14.71 8.54 -10.10
CA GLY A 279 -15.35 9.86 -10.16
C GLY A 279 -14.34 10.98 -10.32
N ASP A 280 -14.81 12.19 -10.61
CA ASP A 280 -13.97 13.33 -11.00
C ASP A 280 -12.85 13.64 -10.00
N TYR A 281 -11.70 14.03 -10.52
CA TYR A 281 -10.56 14.48 -9.72
C TYR A 281 -10.92 15.69 -8.83
N PRO A 282 -10.60 15.67 -7.52
CA PRO A 282 -11.15 16.66 -6.57
C PRO A 282 -10.46 18.03 -6.57
N TYR A 283 -9.24 18.14 -7.10
CA TYR A 283 -8.41 19.35 -6.99
C TYR A 283 -8.28 20.12 -8.31
N GLN A 284 -7.83 21.37 -8.21
CA GLN A 284 -7.64 22.28 -9.35
C GLN A 284 -6.31 22.03 -10.10
N LYS A 285 -5.34 21.40 -9.45
CA LYS A 285 -4.06 21.02 -10.05
C LYS A 285 -3.62 19.62 -9.63
N PHE A 286 -2.68 19.06 -10.38
CA PHE A 286 -1.77 18.03 -9.89
C PHE A 286 -0.32 18.43 -10.20
N ALA A 287 0.62 18.17 -9.28
CA ALA A 287 2.05 18.39 -9.54
C ALA A 287 2.90 17.15 -9.23
N LEU A 288 3.90 16.88 -10.07
CA LEU A 288 5.09 16.14 -9.67
C LEU A 288 6.09 17.12 -9.06
N ILE A 289 6.67 16.79 -7.91
CA ILE A 289 7.73 17.56 -7.27
C ILE A 289 8.92 16.62 -7.05
N GLU A 290 10.05 16.92 -7.68
CA GLU A 290 11.33 16.26 -7.39
C GLU A 290 11.82 16.70 -6.00
N SER A 291 12.32 15.76 -5.21
CA SER A 291 12.81 16.04 -3.86
C SER A 291 14.18 15.45 -3.61
N ASP A 292 14.90 16.03 -2.64
CA ASP A 292 16.13 15.45 -2.09
C ASP A 292 15.84 14.21 -1.21
N ASN A 293 14.60 14.01 -0.75
CA ASN A 293 14.21 12.89 0.10
C ASN A 293 14.19 11.56 -0.69
N PRO A 294 14.66 10.43 -0.12
CA PRO A 294 14.82 9.17 -0.84
C PRO A 294 13.52 8.36 -1.01
N ALA A 295 12.34 8.98 -0.95
CA ALA A 295 11.04 8.29 -0.97
C ALA A 295 10.02 8.99 -1.88
N GLY A 296 8.89 8.30 -2.12
CA GLY A 296 7.71 8.82 -2.81
C GLY A 296 6.58 9.05 -1.82
N TYR A 297 5.84 10.15 -1.95
CA TYR A 297 4.67 10.46 -1.11
C TYR A 297 3.54 11.09 -1.93
N GLY A 298 2.32 10.60 -1.75
CA GLY A 298 1.08 11.10 -2.37
C GLY A 298 0.40 12.13 -1.49
N MET A 299 0.55 13.41 -1.84
CA MET A 299 -0.02 14.54 -1.12
C MET A 299 -1.30 15.06 -1.80
N PRO A 300 -2.13 15.88 -1.13
CA PRO A 300 -3.30 16.47 -1.76
C PRO A 300 -2.86 17.38 -2.91
N SER A 301 -3.23 17.05 -4.14
CA SER A 301 -2.89 17.79 -5.37
C SER A 301 -1.43 17.72 -5.86
N PHE A 302 -0.57 16.87 -5.30
CA PHE A 302 0.78 16.65 -5.81
C PHE A 302 1.42 15.37 -5.27
N THR A 303 2.51 14.93 -5.87
CA THR A 303 3.38 13.88 -5.31
C THR A 303 4.82 14.36 -5.23
N LEU A 304 5.47 14.00 -4.13
CA LEU A 304 6.89 14.23 -3.89
C LEU A 304 7.65 12.95 -4.24
N ILE A 305 8.68 13.01 -5.08
CA ILE A 305 9.49 11.83 -5.44
C ILE A 305 10.96 12.19 -5.38
N GLY A 306 11.73 11.36 -4.67
CA GLY A 306 13.18 11.49 -4.58
C GLY A 306 13.88 11.49 -5.93
N SER A 307 14.87 12.37 -6.08
CA SER A 307 15.65 12.59 -7.31
C SER A 307 16.19 11.28 -7.90
N ASN A 308 16.77 10.40 -7.07
CA ASN A 308 17.29 9.11 -7.51
C ASN A 308 16.19 8.14 -7.96
N ILE A 309 15.02 8.19 -7.31
CA ILE A 309 13.88 7.33 -7.62
C ILE A 309 13.19 7.80 -8.90
N LEU A 310 13.02 9.11 -9.06
CA LEU A 310 12.33 9.73 -10.19
C LEU A 310 12.90 9.30 -11.56
N ARG A 311 14.20 9.00 -11.62
CA ARG A 311 14.88 8.59 -12.85
C ARG A 311 14.76 7.08 -13.15
N LEU A 312 14.21 6.27 -12.22
CA LEU A 312 14.04 4.84 -12.40
C LEU A 312 12.84 4.54 -13.33
N PRO A 313 13.03 3.81 -14.46
CA PRO A 313 11.98 3.64 -15.46
C PRO A 313 10.70 2.97 -14.96
N PHE A 314 10.79 2.11 -13.94
CA PHE A 314 9.65 1.34 -13.43
C PHE A 314 8.69 2.17 -12.57
N ILE A 315 9.14 3.30 -12.01
CA ILE A 315 8.35 4.12 -11.06
C ILE A 315 7.06 4.61 -11.69
N LEU A 316 7.08 4.97 -12.97
CA LEU A 316 5.90 5.38 -13.72
C LEU A 316 4.80 4.32 -13.81
N LYS A 317 5.13 3.03 -13.61
CA LYS A 317 4.21 1.89 -13.68
C LYS A 317 4.06 1.14 -12.36
N SER A 318 4.67 1.65 -11.28
CA SER A 318 4.56 1.10 -9.93
C SER A 318 4.10 2.17 -8.94
N SER A 319 5.01 2.91 -8.31
CA SER A 319 4.68 3.83 -7.21
C SER A 319 3.96 5.10 -7.70
N TYR A 320 4.26 5.59 -8.91
CA TYR A 320 3.65 6.84 -9.38
C TYR A 320 2.11 6.81 -9.47
N PRO A 321 1.47 5.78 -10.07
CA PRO A 321 0.01 5.69 -10.02
C PRO A 321 -0.55 5.52 -8.61
N HIS A 322 0.17 4.86 -7.70
CA HIS A 322 -0.20 4.74 -6.28
C HIS A 322 -0.31 6.14 -5.64
N GLU A 323 0.73 6.95 -5.77
CA GLU A 323 0.73 8.31 -5.21
C GLU A 323 -0.33 9.23 -5.84
N ILE A 324 -0.60 9.08 -7.14
CA ILE A 324 -1.69 9.81 -7.79
C ILE A 324 -3.04 9.38 -7.21
N LEU A 325 -3.26 8.07 -7.04
CA LEU A 325 -4.52 7.54 -6.56
C LEU A 325 -4.88 8.00 -5.14
N HIS A 326 -3.87 8.33 -4.32
CA HIS A 326 -4.11 8.95 -3.02
C HIS A 326 -4.90 10.26 -3.06
N ASN A 327 -5.03 10.89 -4.23
CA ASN A 327 -5.90 12.07 -4.39
C ASN A 327 -7.40 11.73 -4.25
N TRP A 328 -7.80 10.46 -4.36
CA TRP A 328 -9.15 9.99 -4.05
C TRP A 328 -9.23 9.41 -2.63
N TRP A 329 -8.24 8.61 -2.23
CA TRP A 329 -8.20 7.91 -0.94
C TRP A 329 -7.00 8.36 -0.10
N GLY A 330 -7.22 8.82 1.13
CA GLY A 330 -6.13 9.46 1.90
C GLY A 330 -6.27 10.96 1.83
N ASN A 331 -6.24 11.56 0.63
CA ASN A 331 -6.36 13.03 0.49
C ASN A 331 -7.75 13.49 0.03
N GLY A 332 -8.49 12.67 -0.73
CA GLY A 332 -9.84 13.01 -1.21
C GLY A 332 -10.95 12.60 -0.26
N VAL A 333 -10.75 11.50 0.46
CA VAL A 333 -11.53 11.01 1.58
C VAL A 333 -10.53 10.63 2.66
N PHE A 334 -10.64 11.28 3.81
CA PHE A 334 -9.63 11.19 4.87
C PHE A 334 -9.88 9.95 5.73
N PRO A 335 -8.90 9.08 5.97
CA PRO A 335 -9.01 8.05 7.00
C PRO A 335 -9.22 8.70 8.36
N HIS A 336 -10.25 8.29 9.09
CA HIS A 336 -10.49 8.82 10.42
C HIS A 336 -9.34 8.38 11.37
N PRO A 337 -8.70 9.28 12.16
CA PRO A 337 -7.53 8.94 12.97
C PRO A 337 -7.74 7.82 14.01
N ASN A 338 -8.96 7.71 14.54
CA ASN A 338 -9.37 6.62 15.45
C ASN A 338 -9.90 5.37 14.73
N SER A 339 -9.53 5.14 13.46
CA SER A 339 -9.91 3.97 12.67
C SER A 339 -8.68 3.45 11.92
N ALA A 340 -8.80 2.28 11.29
CA ALA A 340 -7.75 1.78 10.43
C ALA A 340 -7.50 2.74 9.26
N ASN A 341 -6.24 2.92 8.89
CA ASN A 341 -5.89 3.56 7.63
C ASN A 341 -6.20 2.61 6.46
N TRP A 342 -7.47 2.63 6.08
CA TRP A 342 -7.98 1.79 4.99
C TRP A 342 -7.52 2.26 3.61
N SER A 343 -7.00 3.48 3.52
CA SER A 343 -6.62 4.09 2.24
C SER A 343 -5.40 3.44 1.63
N GLU A 344 -4.43 2.98 2.42
CA GLU A 344 -3.23 2.30 1.93
C GLU A 344 -3.57 0.98 1.24
N GLY A 345 -4.31 0.11 1.92
CA GLY A 345 -4.72 -1.19 1.35
C GLY A 345 -5.63 -1.04 0.14
N LEU A 346 -6.53 -0.05 0.14
CA LEU A 346 -7.40 0.23 -1.02
C LEU A 346 -6.60 0.79 -2.20
N THR A 347 -5.65 1.68 -1.95
CA THR A 347 -4.77 2.26 -2.98
C THR A 347 -3.87 1.19 -3.57
N THR A 348 -3.26 0.34 -2.73
CA THR A 348 -2.48 -0.83 -3.16
C THR A 348 -3.32 -1.74 -4.07
N TYR A 349 -4.59 -1.99 -3.70
CA TYR A 349 -5.45 -2.85 -4.51
C TYR A 349 -5.75 -2.25 -5.90
N LEU A 350 -6.05 -0.95 -5.96
CA LEU A 350 -6.51 -0.29 -7.18
C LEU A 350 -5.38 0.23 -8.08
N ALA A 351 -4.21 0.56 -7.52
CA ALA A 351 -3.07 1.09 -8.27
C ALA A 351 -1.95 0.06 -8.47
N ASP A 352 -1.66 -0.80 -7.49
CA ASP A 352 -0.54 -1.74 -7.63
C ASP A 352 -1.00 -3.09 -8.17
N HIS A 353 -2.10 -3.62 -7.64
CA HIS A 353 -2.63 -4.91 -8.06
C HIS A 353 -3.49 -4.84 -9.32
N LEU A 354 -4.50 -3.97 -9.38
CA LEU A 354 -5.43 -3.90 -10.51
C LEU A 354 -4.71 -3.57 -11.82
N LEU A 355 -3.69 -2.70 -11.78
CA LEU A 355 -2.87 -2.41 -12.96
C LEU A 355 -2.09 -3.63 -13.49
N LYS A 356 -1.98 -4.72 -12.71
CA LYS A 356 -1.39 -5.99 -13.14
C LYS A 356 -2.38 -6.94 -13.77
N GLU A 357 -3.68 -6.67 -13.72
CA GLU A 357 -4.69 -7.51 -14.37
C GLU A 357 -4.52 -7.51 -15.91
N PRO A 358 -4.39 -6.35 -16.60
CA PRO A 358 -4.16 -6.34 -18.04
C PRO A 358 -2.82 -6.97 -18.46
N GLU A 359 -1.83 -7.00 -17.55
CA GLU A 359 -0.53 -7.64 -17.76
C GLU A 359 -0.57 -9.16 -17.53
N GLY A 360 -1.68 -9.71 -17.02
CA GLY A 360 -1.77 -11.12 -16.62
C GLY A 360 -0.97 -11.47 -15.36
N LEU A 361 -0.56 -10.46 -14.58
CA LEU A 361 0.32 -10.62 -13.41
C LEU A 361 -0.42 -10.47 -12.06
N ALA A 362 -1.73 -10.25 -12.07
CA ALA A 362 -2.52 -10.02 -10.85
C ALA A 362 -2.53 -11.19 -9.86
N GLN A 363 -2.61 -12.44 -10.36
CA GLN A 363 -2.50 -13.64 -9.51
C GLN A 363 -1.11 -13.75 -8.87
N GLU A 364 -0.06 -13.39 -9.62
CA GLU A 364 1.30 -13.40 -9.11
C GLU A 364 1.52 -12.32 -8.05
N TYR A 365 0.92 -11.15 -8.24
CA TYR A 365 0.91 -10.09 -7.24
C TYR A 365 0.26 -10.56 -5.93
N ARG A 366 -0.96 -11.13 -5.99
CA ARG A 366 -1.67 -11.61 -4.77
C ARG A 366 -0.87 -12.64 -4.00
N PHE A 367 -0.24 -13.58 -4.70
CA PHE A 367 0.61 -14.58 -4.06
C PHE A 367 1.87 -14.00 -3.42
N GLN A 368 2.49 -13.00 -4.06
CA GLN A 368 3.60 -12.28 -3.45
C GLN A 368 3.18 -11.60 -2.15
N GLU A 369 1.94 -11.07 -2.06
CA GLU A 369 1.41 -10.55 -0.80
C GLU A 369 1.21 -11.63 0.27
N LEU A 370 0.73 -12.83 -0.10
CA LEU A 370 0.66 -13.97 0.83
C LEU A 370 2.06 -14.38 1.32
N MET A 371 3.04 -14.46 0.42
CA MET A 371 4.43 -14.77 0.78
C MET A 371 5.03 -13.73 1.73
N LYS A 372 4.77 -12.43 1.51
CA LYS A 372 5.22 -11.37 2.43
C LYS A 372 4.62 -11.56 3.81
N TYR A 373 3.32 -11.86 3.89
CA TYR A 373 2.67 -12.15 5.17
C TYR A 373 3.31 -13.34 5.89
N ASP A 374 3.54 -14.44 5.19
CA ASP A 374 4.23 -15.61 5.76
C ASP A 374 5.67 -15.34 6.18
N SER A 375 6.36 -14.42 5.50
CA SER A 375 7.77 -14.12 5.77
C SER A 375 7.96 -13.14 6.95
N TYR A 376 7.03 -12.21 7.13
CA TYR A 376 7.22 -11.09 8.06
C TYR A 376 6.27 -11.10 9.27
N VAL A 377 5.13 -11.80 9.19
CA VAL A 377 4.11 -11.79 10.26
C VAL A 377 4.13 -13.11 11.03
N ASN A 378 4.32 -13.03 12.34
CA ASN A 378 4.33 -14.14 13.29
C ASN A 378 3.48 -13.80 14.53
N ASP A 379 3.32 -14.75 15.46
CA ASP A 379 2.44 -14.59 16.63
C ASP A 379 2.82 -13.42 17.57
N ASP A 380 4.08 -12.95 17.54
CA ASP A 380 4.56 -11.87 18.42
C ASP A 380 4.33 -10.47 17.85
N ASN A 381 4.19 -10.34 16.52
CA ASN A 381 4.10 -9.04 15.83
C ASN A 381 2.80 -8.84 15.04
N GLU A 382 1.91 -9.83 15.02
CA GLU A 382 0.63 -9.76 14.32
C GLU A 382 -0.40 -8.88 15.05
N PHE A 383 -1.17 -8.12 14.28
CA PHE A 383 -2.25 -7.27 14.78
C PHE A 383 -3.44 -7.23 13.80
N PRO A 384 -4.67 -6.93 14.26
CA PRO A 384 -5.84 -6.87 13.39
C PRO A 384 -5.80 -5.63 12.49
N LEU A 385 -6.41 -5.70 11.30
CA LEU A 385 -6.43 -4.55 10.38
C LEU A 385 -7.04 -3.29 11.00
N SER A 386 -7.99 -3.44 11.93
CA SER A 386 -8.60 -2.33 12.66
C SER A 386 -7.60 -1.44 13.43
N GLU A 387 -6.43 -1.99 13.75
CA GLU A 387 -5.36 -1.28 14.47
C GLU A 387 -4.30 -0.69 13.53
N PHE A 388 -4.37 -0.97 12.22
CA PHE A 388 -3.40 -0.46 11.26
C PHE A 388 -3.53 1.07 11.12
N GLN A 389 -2.48 1.81 11.46
CA GLN A 389 -2.42 3.27 11.29
C GLN A 389 -1.53 3.65 10.13
N PHE A 390 -0.25 3.29 10.23
CA PHE A 390 0.78 3.44 9.21
C PHE A 390 2.01 2.72 9.75
N GLY A 391 2.85 2.14 8.90
CA GLY A 391 4.04 1.45 9.40
C GLY A 391 5.06 1.15 8.31
N GLY A 392 6.30 1.59 8.55
CA GLY A 392 7.45 1.26 7.71
C GLY A 392 7.99 -0.16 7.96
N ALA A 393 7.57 -0.82 9.03
CA ALA A 393 8.01 -2.17 9.37
C ALA A 393 7.41 -3.21 8.40
N PRO A 394 8.17 -4.24 7.98
CA PRO A 394 7.70 -5.22 6.99
C PRO A 394 6.39 -5.94 7.36
N GLU A 395 6.18 -6.25 8.64
CA GLU A 395 4.96 -6.87 9.15
C GLU A 395 3.76 -5.92 9.04
N SER A 396 3.94 -4.64 9.37
CA SER A 396 2.88 -3.64 9.24
C SER A 396 2.49 -3.44 7.77
N GLN A 397 3.47 -3.49 6.85
CA GLN A 397 3.19 -3.44 5.41
C GLN A 397 2.43 -4.67 4.93
N ALA A 398 2.86 -5.87 5.34
CA ALA A 398 2.19 -7.12 4.97
C ALA A 398 0.73 -7.17 5.47
N ILE A 399 0.47 -6.62 6.67
CA ILE A 399 -0.88 -6.53 7.24
C ILE A 399 -1.67 -5.39 6.58
N GLY A 400 -1.24 -4.14 6.72
CA GLY A 400 -2.01 -2.96 6.31
C GLY A 400 -2.21 -2.82 4.81
N TYR A 401 -1.23 -3.25 4.01
CA TYR A 401 -1.28 -3.16 2.55
C TYR A 401 -1.72 -4.52 1.98
N GLY A 402 -0.98 -5.59 2.28
CA GLY A 402 -1.20 -6.93 1.70
C GLY A 402 -2.52 -7.59 2.12
N LYS A 403 -2.74 -7.81 3.43
CA LYS A 403 -3.99 -8.43 3.94
C LYS A 403 -5.22 -7.59 3.60
N MET A 404 -5.13 -6.27 3.70
CA MET A 404 -6.24 -5.39 3.37
C MET A 404 -6.57 -5.37 1.87
N LEU A 405 -5.57 -5.37 0.99
CA LEU A 405 -5.75 -5.55 -0.45
C LEU A 405 -6.50 -6.84 -0.75
N MET A 406 -6.09 -7.94 -0.12
CA MET A 406 -6.75 -9.23 -0.32
C MET A 406 -8.17 -9.24 0.21
N MET A 407 -8.46 -8.53 1.30
CA MET A 407 -9.84 -8.31 1.77
C MET A 407 -10.69 -7.59 0.71
N PHE A 408 -10.20 -6.50 0.10
CA PHE A 408 -10.94 -5.82 -0.97
C PHE A 408 -11.10 -6.70 -2.21
N HIS A 409 -10.09 -7.52 -2.53
CA HIS A 409 -10.18 -8.49 -3.61
C HIS A 409 -11.28 -9.52 -3.39
N MET A 410 -11.31 -10.15 -2.20
CA MET A 410 -12.35 -11.10 -1.82
C MET A 410 -13.74 -10.45 -1.82
N LEU A 411 -13.85 -9.20 -1.34
CA LEU A 411 -15.11 -8.45 -1.35
C LEU A 411 -15.61 -8.20 -2.77
N ARG A 412 -14.72 -7.79 -3.69
CA ARG A 412 -15.03 -7.64 -5.12
C ARG A 412 -15.54 -8.96 -5.70
N ASN A 413 -14.84 -10.07 -5.49
CA ASN A 413 -15.25 -11.39 -5.98
C ASN A 413 -16.64 -11.79 -5.47
N LYS A 414 -16.95 -11.48 -4.20
CA LYS A 414 -18.24 -11.78 -3.57
C LYS A 414 -19.40 -10.95 -4.12
N MET A 415 -19.17 -9.68 -4.43
CA MET A 415 -20.24 -8.76 -4.86
C MET A 415 -20.35 -8.55 -6.37
N GLY A 416 -19.27 -8.82 -7.11
CA GLY A 416 -19.13 -8.56 -8.54
C GLY A 416 -18.66 -7.13 -8.85
N ASP A 417 -17.98 -7.00 -9.99
CA ASP A 417 -17.28 -5.80 -10.46
C ASP A 417 -18.15 -4.55 -10.50
N ASP A 418 -19.35 -4.63 -11.08
CA ASP A 418 -20.25 -3.48 -11.24
C ASP A 418 -20.65 -2.87 -9.89
N LYS A 419 -20.98 -3.73 -8.92
CA LYS A 419 -21.39 -3.29 -7.59
C LYS A 419 -20.19 -2.76 -6.80
N PHE A 420 -19.03 -3.40 -6.94
CA PHE A 420 -17.80 -2.96 -6.30
C PHE A 420 -17.43 -1.53 -6.74
N LEU A 421 -17.39 -1.28 -8.06
CA LEU A 421 -17.12 0.06 -8.60
C LEU A 421 -18.21 1.08 -8.21
N LEU A 422 -19.48 0.69 -8.22
CA LEU A 422 -20.57 1.57 -7.80
C LEU A 422 -20.46 1.95 -6.31
N ALA A 423 -20.06 1.02 -5.45
CA ALA A 423 -19.83 1.28 -4.03
C ALA A 423 -18.69 2.27 -3.82
N LEU A 424 -17.55 2.08 -4.50
CA LEU A 424 -16.41 3.00 -4.44
C LEU A 424 -16.81 4.43 -4.89
N ARG A 425 -17.49 4.56 -6.04
CA ARG A 425 -17.97 5.85 -6.54
C ARG A 425 -18.96 6.52 -5.57
N SER A 426 -19.87 5.74 -5.01
CA SER A 426 -20.87 6.25 -4.06
C SER A 426 -20.22 6.71 -2.76
N PHE A 427 -19.27 5.92 -2.25
CA PHE A 427 -18.49 6.26 -1.07
C PHE A 427 -17.68 7.53 -1.28
N TYR A 428 -16.90 7.59 -2.38
CA TYR A 428 -16.11 8.76 -2.75
C TYR A 428 -16.98 10.03 -2.82
N LYS A 429 -18.12 9.97 -3.51
CA LYS A 429 -19.05 11.10 -3.61
C LYS A 429 -19.61 11.55 -2.27
N SER A 430 -19.86 10.62 -1.34
CA SER A 430 -20.54 10.91 -0.07
C SER A 430 -19.58 11.44 1.00
N TYR A 431 -18.32 11.02 0.94
CA TYR A 431 -17.27 11.34 1.90
C TYR A 431 -16.18 12.26 1.35
N GLN A 432 -16.35 12.83 0.16
CA GLN A 432 -15.37 13.77 -0.41
C GLN A 432 -15.08 14.91 0.58
N PHE A 433 -13.81 15.06 0.96
CA PHE A 433 -13.31 15.98 1.98
C PHE A 433 -13.90 15.80 3.39
N LYS A 434 -14.28 14.56 3.74
CA LYS A 434 -14.74 14.17 5.09
C LYS A 434 -13.86 13.03 5.61
N PHE A 435 -13.79 12.91 6.93
CA PHE A 435 -13.21 11.76 7.59
C PHE A 435 -14.16 10.56 7.49
N ALA A 436 -13.59 9.40 7.16
CA ALA A 436 -14.33 8.15 7.04
C ALA A 436 -13.60 7.03 7.78
N ARG A 437 -14.37 6.24 8.52
CA ARG A 437 -13.89 5.04 9.19
C ARG A 437 -14.00 3.83 8.28
N LEU A 438 -13.34 2.74 8.65
CA LEU A 438 -13.49 1.46 7.97
C LEU A 438 -14.96 0.96 7.97
N GLU A 439 -15.73 1.26 9.03
CA GLU A 439 -17.15 0.91 9.14
C GLU A 439 -18.05 1.72 8.18
N ASP A 440 -17.66 2.96 7.86
CA ASP A 440 -18.35 3.77 6.85
C ASP A 440 -18.18 3.16 5.46
N LEU A 441 -16.96 2.69 5.18
CA LEU A 441 -16.64 1.99 3.93
C LEU A 441 -17.43 0.67 3.84
N GLN A 442 -17.48 -0.12 4.91
CA GLN A 442 -18.35 -1.31 5.01
C GLN A 442 -19.81 -0.96 4.67
N SER A 443 -20.36 0.06 5.33
CA SER A 443 -21.75 0.48 5.16
C SER A 443 -22.06 0.87 3.72
N ALA A 444 -21.12 1.53 3.03
CA ALA A 444 -21.25 1.88 1.62
C ALA A 444 -21.32 0.63 0.72
N PHE A 445 -20.45 -0.36 0.95
CA PHE A 445 -20.46 -1.62 0.21
C PHE A 445 -21.76 -2.42 0.44
N GLU A 446 -22.21 -2.55 1.68
CA GLU A 446 -23.45 -3.26 2.03
C GLU A 446 -24.69 -2.59 1.43
N SER A 447 -24.75 -1.25 1.48
CA SER A 447 -25.84 -0.46 0.92
C SER A 447 -26.02 -0.69 -0.58
N VAL A 448 -24.91 -0.70 -1.34
CA VAL A 448 -24.92 -0.99 -2.79
C VAL A 448 -25.18 -2.47 -3.07
N ALA A 449 -24.60 -3.37 -2.28
CA ALA A 449 -24.76 -4.80 -2.47
C ALA A 449 -26.18 -5.30 -2.13
N ARG A 450 -26.90 -4.56 -1.26
CA ARG A 450 -28.16 -4.98 -0.62
C ARG A 450 -28.01 -6.31 0.11
N LYS A 451 -26.85 -6.49 0.76
CA LYS A 451 -26.47 -7.68 1.51
C LYS A 451 -25.73 -7.25 2.77
N ASP A 452 -25.89 -8.03 3.83
CA ASP A 452 -25.11 -7.91 5.05
C ASP A 452 -23.76 -8.59 4.87
N TYR A 453 -22.68 -7.85 5.07
CA TYR A 453 -21.30 -8.33 5.03
C TYR A 453 -20.61 -8.17 6.40
N SER A 454 -21.37 -7.93 7.48
CA SER A 454 -20.83 -7.72 8.82
C SER A 454 -19.92 -8.85 9.28
N SER A 455 -20.29 -10.11 9.03
CA SER A 455 -19.45 -11.25 9.35
C SER A 455 -18.14 -11.27 8.56
N PHE A 456 -18.19 -10.87 7.28
CA PHE A 456 -17.00 -10.79 6.42
C PHE A 456 -16.05 -9.70 6.92
N PHE A 457 -16.55 -8.49 7.15
CA PHE A 457 -15.73 -7.39 7.66
C PHE A 457 -15.16 -7.73 9.04
N LYS A 458 -16.00 -8.17 9.99
CA LYS A 458 -15.54 -8.59 11.32
C LYS A 458 -14.44 -9.65 11.25
N GLN A 459 -14.58 -10.65 10.37
CA GLN A 459 -13.59 -11.70 10.19
C GLN A 459 -12.25 -11.16 9.71
N TRP A 460 -12.25 -10.30 8.70
CA TRP A 460 -10.99 -9.86 8.08
C TRP A 460 -10.37 -8.63 8.75
N THR A 461 -11.17 -7.81 9.44
CA THR A 461 -10.70 -6.55 10.03
C THR A 461 -10.38 -6.64 11.51
N LEU A 462 -11.14 -7.42 12.28
CA LEU A 462 -10.99 -7.51 13.74
C LEU A 462 -10.23 -8.76 14.20
N GLN A 463 -10.10 -9.80 13.36
CA GLN A 463 -9.34 -10.99 13.72
C GLN A 463 -7.89 -10.90 13.22
N THR A 464 -6.97 -11.32 14.09
CA THR A 464 -5.59 -11.66 13.74
C THR A 464 -5.55 -12.97 12.97
N GLY A 465 -4.40 -13.28 12.39
CA GLY A 465 -4.18 -14.52 11.67
C GLY A 465 -4.65 -14.50 10.22
N ALA A 466 -4.44 -15.65 9.60
CA ALA A 466 -5.05 -16.06 8.34
C ALA A 466 -5.28 -17.57 8.41
N PRO A 467 -6.30 -18.11 7.72
CA PRO A 467 -6.50 -19.55 7.66
C PRO A 467 -5.40 -20.20 6.81
N THR A 468 -5.18 -21.49 7.01
CA THR A 468 -4.54 -22.37 6.02
C THR A 468 -5.59 -23.36 5.55
N PHE A 469 -5.59 -23.78 4.29
CA PHE A 469 -6.45 -24.86 3.84
C PHE A 469 -5.76 -25.78 2.83
N THR A 470 -6.25 -27.02 2.74
CA THR A 470 -5.73 -28.06 1.84
C THR A 470 -6.85 -28.89 1.21
N LEU A 471 -6.55 -29.45 0.05
CA LEU A 471 -7.32 -30.52 -0.58
C LEU A 471 -6.89 -31.87 -0.01
N GLN A 472 -7.58 -32.33 1.03
CA GLN A 472 -7.27 -33.61 1.70
C GLN A 472 -7.54 -34.83 0.80
N SER A 473 -8.63 -34.78 0.03
CA SER A 473 -8.94 -35.84 -0.92
C SER A 473 -9.82 -35.32 -2.07
N ALA A 474 -9.59 -35.91 -3.24
CA ALA A 474 -10.44 -35.76 -4.41
C ALA A 474 -10.58 -37.13 -5.09
N GLU A 475 -11.77 -37.71 -5.00
CA GLU A 475 -12.06 -39.07 -5.49
C GLU A 475 -13.23 -39.02 -6.47
N TYR A 476 -13.05 -39.59 -7.66
CA TYR A 476 -14.11 -39.69 -8.65
C TYR A 476 -14.68 -41.11 -8.72
N ARG A 477 -15.99 -41.22 -8.52
CA ARG A 477 -16.73 -42.47 -8.68
C ARG A 477 -17.45 -42.48 -10.03
N ALA A 478 -16.98 -43.33 -10.94
CA ALA A 478 -17.51 -43.42 -12.30
C ALA A 478 -18.95 -43.96 -12.38
N SER A 479 -19.35 -44.85 -11.45
CA SER A 479 -20.66 -45.52 -11.49
C SER A 479 -21.84 -44.55 -11.42
N ASP A 480 -21.68 -43.44 -10.73
CA ASP A 480 -22.71 -42.41 -10.53
C ASP A 480 -22.25 -41.00 -10.92
N LYS A 481 -21.02 -40.91 -11.47
CA LYS A 481 -20.37 -39.67 -11.93
C LYS A 481 -20.23 -38.61 -10.84
N ILE A 482 -19.91 -39.02 -9.62
CA ILE A 482 -19.72 -38.10 -8.49
C ILE A 482 -18.23 -37.91 -8.21
N LEU A 483 -17.80 -36.65 -8.18
CA LEU A 483 -16.54 -36.22 -7.59
C LEU A 483 -16.78 -35.86 -6.12
N LYS A 484 -16.15 -36.61 -5.21
CA LYS A 484 -16.12 -36.31 -3.79
C LYS A 484 -14.83 -35.54 -3.47
N LEU A 485 -14.98 -34.33 -2.97
CA LEU A 485 -13.87 -33.47 -2.52
C LEU A 485 -13.93 -33.36 -1.00
N THR A 486 -12.78 -33.33 -0.33
CA THR A 486 -12.69 -32.97 1.09
C THR A 486 -11.66 -31.87 1.23
N LEU A 487 -12.10 -30.72 1.74
CA LEU A 487 -11.24 -29.61 2.11
C LEU A 487 -11.08 -29.61 3.63
N GLU A 488 -9.90 -29.18 4.07
CA GLU A 488 -9.60 -28.98 5.49
C GLU A 488 -8.99 -27.61 5.67
N GLN A 489 -9.42 -26.87 6.69
CA GLN A 489 -8.81 -25.64 7.14
C GLN A 489 -8.27 -25.78 8.56
N SER A 490 -7.21 -25.06 8.83
CA SER A 490 -6.59 -24.92 10.15
C SER A 490 -6.21 -23.46 10.37
N GLY A 491 -6.06 -23.07 11.64
CA GLY A 491 -5.67 -21.72 12.02
C GLY A 491 -6.05 -21.43 13.47
N GLN A 492 -5.77 -20.21 13.93
CA GLN A 492 -6.17 -19.75 15.28
C GLN A 492 -7.70 -19.79 15.45
N SER A 493 -8.44 -19.50 14.38
CA SER A 493 -9.91 -19.56 14.32
C SER A 493 -10.37 -20.21 13.01
N LEU A 494 -11.59 -20.73 12.99
CA LEU A 494 -12.23 -21.16 11.75
C LEU A 494 -12.75 -19.95 10.99
N TYR A 495 -12.44 -19.91 9.70
CA TYR A 495 -12.88 -18.87 8.79
C TYR A 495 -14.09 -19.36 7.98
N ASP A 496 -15.00 -18.44 7.67
CA ASP A 496 -16.04 -18.60 6.67
C ASP A 496 -15.47 -18.19 5.29
N LEU A 497 -15.21 -19.18 4.43
CA LEU A 497 -14.50 -19.01 3.16
C LEU A 497 -15.38 -19.46 1.97
N GLU A 498 -15.40 -18.65 0.90
CA GLU A 498 -15.95 -19.03 -0.41
C GLU A 498 -14.79 -19.29 -1.38
N ILE A 499 -14.37 -20.55 -1.48
CA ILE A 499 -13.15 -20.94 -2.20
C ILE A 499 -13.48 -21.32 -3.65
N PRO A 500 -12.86 -20.69 -4.67
CA PRO A 500 -13.02 -21.13 -6.05
C PRO A 500 -12.30 -22.45 -6.29
N VAL A 501 -12.98 -23.41 -6.91
CA VAL A 501 -12.42 -24.71 -7.31
C VAL A 501 -12.62 -24.89 -8.81
N ALA A 502 -11.51 -25.00 -9.55
CA ALA A 502 -11.51 -25.31 -10.96
C ALA A 502 -11.54 -26.81 -11.18
N ILE A 503 -12.46 -27.28 -12.02
CA ILE A 503 -12.65 -28.69 -12.35
C ILE A 503 -12.56 -28.85 -13.87
N TRP A 504 -11.48 -29.47 -14.35
CA TRP A 504 -11.33 -29.88 -15.75
C TRP A 504 -11.96 -31.26 -15.92
N THR A 505 -12.67 -31.45 -17.04
CA THR A 505 -13.29 -32.73 -17.37
C THR A 505 -13.02 -33.08 -18.82
N ARG A 506 -13.00 -34.38 -19.14
CA ARG A 506 -12.68 -34.87 -20.49
C ARG A 506 -13.52 -34.30 -21.63
N SER A 507 -14.72 -33.80 -21.32
CA SER A 507 -15.63 -33.25 -22.31
C SER A 507 -15.40 -31.76 -22.60
N ARG A 508 -14.58 -31.05 -21.81
CA ARG A 508 -14.41 -29.60 -21.91
C ARG A 508 -12.93 -29.23 -21.86
N LYS A 509 -12.54 -28.27 -22.72
CA LYS A 509 -11.18 -27.72 -22.73
C LYS A 509 -10.93 -26.80 -21.53
N GLU A 510 -11.91 -25.94 -21.22
CA GLU A 510 -11.86 -25.00 -20.11
C GLU A 510 -12.44 -25.62 -18.82
N PRO A 511 -11.93 -25.23 -17.64
CA PRO A 511 -12.47 -25.71 -16.37
C PRO A 511 -13.85 -25.14 -16.11
N GLU A 512 -14.65 -25.91 -15.36
CA GLU A 512 -15.78 -25.36 -14.63
C GLU A 512 -15.30 -24.80 -13.29
N ILE A 513 -15.58 -23.54 -12.99
CA ILE A 513 -15.29 -22.93 -11.69
C ILE A 513 -16.51 -23.09 -10.75
N ARG A 514 -16.30 -23.69 -9.59
CA ARG A 514 -17.29 -23.86 -8.52
C ARG A 514 -16.83 -23.15 -7.26
N LEU A 515 -17.66 -22.27 -6.70
CA LEU A 515 -17.41 -21.70 -5.37
C LEU A 515 -17.89 -22.69 -4.30
N LEU A 516 -16.97 -23.15 -3.45
CA LEU A 516 -17.27 -24.04 -2.33
C LEU A 516 -17.18 -23.27 -1.02
N HIS A 517 -18.20 -23.44 -0.17
CA HIS A 517 -18.27 -22.79 1.14
C HIS A 517 -17.62 -23.66 2.21
N LEU A 518 -16.48 -23.23 2.77
CA LEU A 518 -15.75 -23.90 3.83
C LEU A 518 -15.85 -23.09 5.13
N ASN A 519 -16.57 -23.61 6.12
CA ASN A 519 -16.73 -22.98 7.45
C ASN A 519 -16.54 -23.96 8.62
N GLN A 520 -16.12 -25.19 8.32
CA GLN A 520 -15.76 -26.22 9.28
C GLN A 520 -14.28 -26.56 9.11
N GLU A 521 -13.66 -27.11 10.16
CA GLU A 521 -12.29 -27.62 10.12
C GLU A 521 -12.09 -28.59 8.96
N ARG A 522 -13.02 -29.53 8.75
CA ARG A 522 -13.01 -30.45 7.61
C ARG A 522 -14.41 -30.57 7.01
N GLN A 523 -14.52 -30.38 5.70
CA GLN A 523 -15.80 -30.43 5.01
C GLN A 523 -15.71 -31.19 3.68
N SER A 524 -16.66 -32.09 3.43
CA SER A 524 -16.75 -32.84 2.18
C SER A 524 -17.87 -32.35 1.28
N TYR A 525 -17.62 -32.35 -0.02
CA TYR A 525 -18.54 -31.94 -1.08
C TYR A 525 -18.74 -33.09 -2.05
N SER A 526 -19.96 -33.25 -2.57
CA SER A 526 -20.28 -34.22 -3.63
C SER A 526 -20.79 -33.48 -4.84
N ILE A 527 -19.98 -33.47 -5.90
CA ILE A 527 -20.24 -32.73 -7.13
C ILE A 527 -20.52 -33.72 -8.24
N ARG A 528 -21.70 -33.63 -8.87
CA ARG A 528 -22.03 -34.44 -10.04
C ARG A 528 -21.36 -33.84 -11.27
N LEU A 529 -20.66 -34.68 -12.05
CA LEU A 529 -19.97 -34.28 -13.27
C LEU A 529 -20.59 -34.93 -14.51
N ASP A 530 -20.50 -34.26 -15.66
CA ASP A 530 -21.01 -34.78 -16.93
C ASP A 530 -20.09 -35.87 -17.52
N SER A 531 -18.77 -35.72 -17.30
CA SER A 531 -17.69 -36.62 -17.72
C SER A 531 -16.64 -36.77 -16.61
N PRO A 532 -15.75 -37.78 -16.68
CA PRO A 532 -14.66 -37.92 -15.71
C PRO A 532 -13.80 -36.66 -15.60
N PRO A 533 -13.34 -36.30 -14.39
CA PRO A 533 -12.43 -35.18 -14.19
C PRO A 533 -11.02 -35.56 -14.65
N ASP A 534 -10.32 -34.60 -15.21
CA ASP A 534 -8.89 -34.71 -15.54
C ASP A 534 -8.03 -33.99 -14.49
N ASN A 535 -8.54 -32.87 -13.94
CA ASN A 535 -7.90 -32.12 -12.87
C ASN A 535 -8.92 -31.41 -11.96
N VAL A 536 -8.55 -31.24 -10.69
CA VAL A 536 -9.24 -30.40 -9.72
C VAL A 536 -8.21 -29.51 -9.05
N TRP A 537 -8.40 -28.19 -9.06
CA TRP A 537 -7.50 -27.23 -8.43
C TRP A 537 -8.28 -26.26 -7.55
N VAL A 538 -7.95 -26.25 -6.26
CA VAL A 538 -8.51 -25.36 -5.24
C VAL A 538 -7.75 -24.03 -5.22
N ASP A 539 -8.49 -22.94 -5.17
CA ASP A 539 -8.00 -21.56 -5.21
C ASP A 539 -7.00 -21.27 -6.35
N PRO A 540 -7.35 -21.61 -7.62
CA PRO A 540 -6.42 -21.59 -8.73
C PRO A 540 -5.97 -20.18 -9.14
N TYR A 541 -6.64 -19.15 -8.63
CA TYR A 541 -6.34 -17.73 -8.89
C TYR A 541 -5.70 -17.03 -7.69
N THR A 542 -5.50 -17.71 -6.55
CA THR A 542 -5.05 -17.06 -5.30
C THR A 542 -5.98 -15.92 -4.91
N ASP A 543 -7.28 -16.22 -4.85
CA ASP A 543 -8.33 -15.25 -4.53
C ASP A 543 -8.56 -15.13 -3.02
N ILE A 544 -8.08 -16.10 -2.23
CA ILE A 544 -8.33 -16.17 -0.79
C ILE A 544 -7.08 -15.75 0.00
N PHE A 545 -7.25 -14.84 0.95
CA PHE A 545 -6.19 -14.53 1.91
C PHE A 545 -5.96 -15.70 2.86
N ARG A 546 -4.73 -16.21 2.91
CA ARG A 546 -4.37 -17.41 3.69
C ARG A 546 -2.87 -17.45 3.97
N ARG A 547 -2.48 -18.23 4.96
CA ARG A 547 -1.11 -18.72 5.11
C ARG A 547 -0.83 -19.75 4.00
N LEU A 548 0.35 -19.70 3.41
CA LEU A 548 0.83 -20.68 2.45
C LEU A 548 1.38 -21.91 3.19
N GLN A 549 1.17 -23.10 2.62
CA GLN A 549 1.90 -24.29 3.08
C GLN A 549 3.37 -24.15 2.73
N ALA A 550 4.26 -24.68 3.57
CA ALA A 550 5.71 -24.61 3.33
C ALA A 550 6.12 -25.21 1.97
N SER A 551 5.37 -26.20 1.47
CA SER A 551 5.59 -26.77 0.14
C SER A 551 5.23 -25.81 -1.00
N GLU A 552 4.21 -24.98 -0.82
CA GLU A 552 3.73 -24.03 -1.84
C GLU A 552 4.71 -22.89 -2.10
N ILE A 553 5.48 -22.50 -1.07
CA ILE A 553 6.43 -21.39 -1.13
C ILE A 553 7.60 -21.80 -2.04
N PRO A 554 7.74 -21.17 -3.22
CA PRO A 554 8.84 -21.48 -4.11
C PRO A 554 10.15 -21.05 -3.46
N ALA A 555 11.20 -21.84 -3.68
CA ALA A 555 12.53 -21.49 -3.21
C ALA A 555 12.97 -20.14 -3.79
N SER A 556 13.44 -19.23 -2.94
CA SER A 556 13.81 -17.88 -3.35
C SER A 556 15.03 -17.38 -2.60
N LEU A 557 15.79 -16.51 -3.26
CA LEU A 557 17.01 -15.93 -2.69
C LEU A 557 16.75 -15.19 -1.36
N SER A 558 15.59 -14.57 -1.18
CA SER A 558 15.19 -13.92 0.08
C SER A 558 15.13 -14.89 1.24
N GLN A 559 14.72 -16.15 1.03
CA GLN A 559 14.74 -17.17 2.08
C GLN A 559 16.17 -17.51 2.50
N SER A 560 17.11 -17.53 1.56
CA SER A 560 18.52 -17.76 1.88
C SER A 560 19.17 -16.56 2.58
N LEU A 561 18.81 -15.33 2.17
CA LEU A 561 19.34 -14.09 2.75
C LEU A 561 18.76 -13.76 4.13
N GLY A 562 17.50 -14.13 4.37
CA GLY A 562 16.77 -13.85 5.61
C GLY A 562 16.78 -14.99 6.63
N ALA A 563 17.42 -16.11 6.34
CA ALA A 563 17.45 -17.26 7.25
C ALA A 563 18.22 -16.95 8.53
N GLU A 564 17.71 -17.41 9.68
CA GLU A 564 18.38 -17.25 10.99
C GLU A 564 19.77 -17.90 11.02
N HIS A 565 19.91 -19.06 10.38
CA HIS A 565 21.16 -19.78 10.23
C HIS A 565 21.51 -19.96 8.75
N GLN A 566 22.72 -19.52 8.38
CA GLN A 566 23.22 -19.48 7.01
C GLN A 566 24.64 -20.04 7.01
N THR A 567 24.86 -21.12 6.28
CA THR A 567 26.15 -21.82 6.23
C THR A 567 26.66 -21.85 4.79
N ALA A 568 27.87 -21.35 4.56
CA ALA A 568 28.53 -21.48 3.27
C ALA A 568 29.24 -22.83 3.15
N LEU A 569 29.05 -23.51 2.01
CA LEU A 569 29.73 -24.73 1.61
C LEU A 569 30.63 -24.40 0.42
N LEU A 570 31.94 -24.33 0.68
CA LEU A 570 32.94 -24.10 -0.36
C LEU A 570 33.33 -25.43 -1.01
N ALA A 571 33.44 -25.46 -2.34
CA ALA A 571 33.95 -26.63 -3.04
C ALA A 571 35.40 -26.91 -2.66
N SER A 572 35.80 -28.17 -2.56
CA SER A 572 37.19 -28.58 -2.27
C SER A 572 38.12 -28.50 -3.48
N ASP A 573 37.56 -28.65 -4.68
CA ASP A 573 38.21 -28.42 -5.98
C ASP A 573 37.37 -27.43 -6.80
N LEU A 574 38.01 -26.68 -7.69
CA LEU A 574 37.38 -25.66 -8.52
C LEU A 574 37.50 -25.98 -10.02
N ALA A 575 36.55 -25.51 -10.80
CA ALA A 575 36.67 -25.54 -12.26
C ALA A 575 37.61 -24.44 -12.75
N ASP A 576 38.14 -24.59 -13.96
CA ASP A 576 38.99 -23.57 -14.58
C ASP A 576 38.27 -22.21 -14.62
N GLY A 577 38.97 -21.14 -14.24
CA GLY A 577 38.41 -19.78 -14.18
C GLY A 577 37.71 -19.41 -12.87
N GLU A 578 37.46 -20.35 -11.95
CA GLU A 578 36.89 -20.05 -10.62
C GLU A 578 37.97 -19.72 -9.56
N SER A 579 37.60 -18.97 -8.52
CA SER A 579 38.52 -18.54 -7.45
C SER A 579 37.98 -18.86 -6.05
N GLN A 580 38.81 -19.54 -5.23
CA GLN A 580 38.50 -19.82 -3.83
C GLN A 580 38.40 -18.55 -3.00
N GLU A 581 39.27 -17.57 -3.29
CA GLU A 581 39.25 -16.27 -2.62
C GLU A 581 37.91 -15.55 -2.87
N SER A 582 37.42 -15.62 -4.11
CA SER A 582 36.15 -15.01 -4.49
C SER A 582 34.94 -15.65 -3.84
N TYR A 583 34.91 -16.98 -3.80
CA TYR A 583 33.85 -17.68 -3.09
C TYR A 583 33.88 -17.43 -1.58
N ARG A 584 35.06 -17.32 -0.96
CA ARG A 584 35.19 -16.92 0.45
C ARG A 584 34.69 -15.49 0.69
N ALA A 585 34.98 -14.56 -0.21
CA ALA A 585 34.51 -13.18 -0.10
C ALA A 585 32.97 -13.09 -0.16
N LEU A 586 32.35 -13.82 -1.10
CA LEU A 586 30.89 -13.93 -1.19
C LEU A 586 30.30 -14.62 0.04
N ALA A 587 30.87 -15.73 0.47
CA ALA A 587 30.43 -16.46 1.67
C ALA A 587 30.41 -15.56 2.92
N LYS A 588 31.49 -14.80 3.17
CA LYS A 588 31.57 -13.86 4.30
C LYS A 588 30.50 -12.77 4.26
N ARG A 589 29.95 -12.46 3.08
CA ARG A 589 28.92 -11.43 2.93
C ARG A 589 27.52 -11.93 3.24
N PHE A 590 27.25 -13.21 2.98
CA PHE A 590 25.89 -13.77 2.96
C PHE A 590 25.65 -14.88 3.99
N THR A 591 26.66 -15.27 4.76
CA THR A 591 26.55 -16.40 5.69
C THR A 591 27.16 -16.09 7.05
N HIS A 592 26.65 -16.74 8.09
CA HIS A 592 27.15 -16.64 9.45
C HIS A 592 28.36 -17.56 9.70
N SER A 593 28.41 -18.70 9.01
CA SER A 593 29.48 -19.68 9.12
C SER A 593 29.94 -20.16 7.76
N ILE A 594 31.21 -20.57 7.68
CA ILE A 594 31.80 -21.15 6.47
C ILE A 594 32.32 -22.53 6.82
N GLN A 595 31.91 -23.52 6.03
CA GLN A 595 32.39 -24.89 6.10
C GLN A 595 33.16 -25.25 4.83
N GLU A 596 34.36 -25.77 5.04
CA GLU A 596 35.22 -26.35 4.02
C GLU A 596 35.04 -27.86 4.07
N THR A 597 33.91 -28.35 3.58
CA THR A 597 33.53 -29.76 3.79
C THR A 597 34.29 -30.71 2.87
N ALA A 598 34.61 -31.91 3.38
CA ALA A 598 34.99 -33.08 2.59
C ALA A 598 33.74 -33.87 2.15
N ASP A 599 33.91 -34.84 1.24
CA ASP A 599 32.83 -35.74 0.84
C ASP A 599 32.39 -36.61 2.05
N GLY A 600 31.11 -36.52 2.42
CA GLY A 600 30.49 -37.32 3.49
C GLY A 600 30.13 -36.55 4.77
N ASP A 601 30.49 -35.28 4.89
CA ASP A 601 30.15 -34.45 6.06
C ASP A 601 28.64 -34.14 6.12
N ALA A 602 28.10 -34.18 7.34
CA ALA A 602 26.71 -33.82 7.61
C ALA A 602 26.46 -32.34 7.26
N LEU A 603 25.28 -32.07 6.69
CA LEU A 603 24.88 -30.70 6.37
C LEU A 603 24.29 -30.03 7.61
N GLU A 604 24.70 -28.79 7.87
CA GLU A 604 24.13 -28.00 8.97
C GLU A 604 22.64 -27.71 8.74
N PRO A 605 21.86 -27.57 9.83
CA PRO A 605 20.49 -27.03 9.76
C PRO A 605 20.47 -25.60 9.21
N GLY A 606 19.32 -25.17 8.68
CA GLY A 606 19.13 -23.81 8.15
C GLY A 606 19.42 -23.69 6.65
N SER A 607 19.68 -22.47 6.17
CA SER A 607 19.93 -22.24 4.74
C SER A 607 21.40 -22.44 4.37
N LEU A 608 21.65 -23.09 3.23
CA LEU A 608 22.99 -23.37 2.72
C LEU A 608 23.31 -22.47 1.53
N TRP A 609 24.53 -21.95 1.49
CA TRP A 609 25.09 -21.29 0.33
C TRP A 609 26.21 -22.13 -0.26
N VAL A 610 25.95 -22.75 -1.40
CA VAL A 610 26.85 -23.68 -2.07
C VAL A 610 27.65 -22.93 -3.11
N PHE A 611 28.98 -22.98 -3.05
CA PHE A 611 29.84 -22.24 -3.96
C PHE A 611 30.70 -23.18 -4.82
N GLY A 612 30.79 -22.88 -6.12
CA GLY A 612 31.65 -23.56 -7.08
C GLY A 612 30.95 -24.62 -7.93
N ARG A 613 31.36 -24.75 -9.21
CA ARG A 613 30.80 -25.74 -10.15
C ARG A 613 31.05 -27.18 -9.73
N LYS A 614 32.22 -27.44 -9.15
CA LYS A 614 32.64 -28.78 -8.70
C LYS A 614 32.25 -29.08 -7.25
N ASN A 615 31.35 -28.30 -6.66
CA ASN A 615 30.86 -28.59 -5.32
C ASN A 615 30.17 -29.97 -5.28
N ARG A 616 30.31 -30.72 -4.18
CA ARG A 616 29.72 -32.06 -4.02
C ARG A 616 28.20 -32.08 -4.22
N LEU A 617 27.51 -30.98 -3.91
CA LEU A 617 26.06 -30.85 -4.08
C LEU A 617 25.65 -30.46 -5.51
N ALA A 618 26.58 -30.14 -6.42
CA ALA A 618 26.26 -29.72 -7.79
C ALA A 618 25.44 -30.77 -8.56
N LYS A 619 25.67 -32.07 -8.32
CA LYS A 619 24.88 -33.16 -8.93
C LYS A 619 23.42 -33.16 -8.47
N GLU A 620 23.17 -32.79 -7.22
CA GLU A 620 21.83 -32.68 -6.67
C GLU A 620 21.09 -31.49 -7.27
N PHE A 621 21.75 -30.32 -7.32
CA PHE A 621 21.22 -29.14 -7.99
C PHE A 621 20.89 -29.40 -9.45
N THR A 622 21.83 -29.94 -10.22
CA THR A 622 21.62 -30.22 -11.65
C THR A 622 20.44 -31.16 -11.87
N SER A 623 20.32 -32.24 -11.08
CA SER A 623 19.19 -33.18 -11.15
C SER A 623 17.86 -32.49 -10.81
N ALA A 624 17.85 -31.64 -9.77
CA ALA A 624 16.65 -30.93 -9.36
C ALA A 624 16.22 -29.87 -10.39
N LEU A 625 17.17 -29.13 -10.95
CA LEU A 625 16.96 -28.03 -11.90
C LEU A 625 16.52 -28.51 -13.29
N GLN A 626 16.87 -29.74 -13.68
CA GLN A 626 16.33 -30.38 -14.89
C GLN A 626 14.80 -30.47 -14.88
N ARG A 627 14.18 -30.64 -13.70
CA ARG A 627 12.71 -30.64 -13.55
C ARG A 627 12.08 -29.29 -13.90
N TYR A 628 12.86 -28.22 -13.78
CA TYR A 628 12.47 -26.87 -14.19
C TYR A 628 12.90 -26.52 -15.62
N GLY A 629 13.37 -27.50 -16.40
CA GLY A 629 13.78 -27.29 -17.78
C GLY A 629 15.17 -26.68 -17.96
N VAL A 630 15.98 -26.59 -16.90
CA VAL A 630 17.38 -26.15 -16.99
C VAL A 630 18.24 -27.35 -17.39
N GLN A 631 18.83 -27.29 -18.57
CA GLN A 631 19.74 -28.31 -19.06
C GLN A 631 21.19 -27.84 -18.85
N PHE A 632 22.06 -28.75 -18.44
CA PHE A 632 23.47 -28.46 -18.18
C PHE A 632 24.32 -29.14 -19.24
N ASN A 633 25.27 -28.40 -19.80
CA ASN A 633 26.23 -28.92 -20.78
C ASN A 633 27.66 -28.50 -20.38
N ALA A 634 28.65 -28.89 -21.18
CA ALA A 634 30.06 -28.62 -20.86
C ALA A 634 30.41 -27.12 -20.87
N GLU A 635 29.75 -26.34 -21.72
CA GLU A 635 30.05 -24.92 -21.95
C GLU A 635 29.20 -23.99 -21.09
N GLY A 636 28.05 -24.46 -20.60
CA GLY A 636 27.10 -23.64 -19.88
C GLY A 636 25.82 -24.36 -19.48
N ILE A 637 24.73 -23.60 -19.51
CA ILE A 637 23.37 -24.10 -19.34
C ILE A 637 22.49 -23.68 -20.51
N ASP A 638 21.51 -24.51 -20.85
CA ASP A 638 20.46 -24.22 -21.80
C ASP A 638 19.12 -24.07 -21.07
N TYR A 639 18.40 -22.98 -21.37
CA TYR A 639 17.08 -22.71 -20.81
C TYR A 639 16.22 -21.99 -21.85
N GLU A 640 14.99 -22.49 -22.07
CA GLU A 640 14.04 -21.97 -23.07
C GLU A 640 14.65 -21.73 -24.46
N GLY A 641 15.53 -22.63 -24.91
CA GLY A 641 16.18 -22.56 -26.22
C GLY A 641 17.29 -21.51 -26.33
N LYS A 642 17.77 -20.95 -25.21
CA LYS A 642 18.94 -20.07 -25.14
C LYS A 642 20.05 -20.69 -24.31
N THR A 643 21.29 -20.50 -24.76
CA THR A 643 22.51 -20.96 -24.08
C THR A 643 23.15 -19.82 -23.30
N TYR A 644 23.58 -20.11 -22.08
CA TYR A 644 24.31 -19.20 -21.20
C TYR A 644 25.62 -19.87 -20.79
N ASN A 645 26.75 -19.35 -21.28
CA ASN A 645 28.07 -19.94 -21.06
C ASN A 645 28.58 -19.68 -19.64
N TRP A 646 29.30 -20.66 -19.07
CA TRP A 646 29.98 -20.53 -17.78
C TRP A 646 30.99 -19.38 -17.75
N ALA A 647 31.77 -19.22 -18.82
CA ALA A 647 32.85 -18.24 -18.90
C ALA A 647 32.36 -16.78 -18.83
N ASP A 648 31.17 -16.53 -19.37
CA ASP A 648 30.62 -15.17 -19.51
C ASP A 648 29.58 -14.84 -18.44
N HIS A 649 29.17 -15.82 -17.62
CA HIS A 649 28.04 -15.66 -16.71
C HIS A 649 28.31 -16.12 -15.29
N SER A 650 27.75 -15.36 -14.34
CA SER A 650 27.52 -15.82 -12.97
C SER A 650 26.09 -16.35 -12.83
N PHE A 651 25.95 -17.48 -12.15
CA PHE A 651 24.66 -18.13 -11.92
C PHE A 651 24.36 -18.23 -10.43
N VAL A 652 23.09 -18.02 -10.09
CA VAL A 652 22.56 -18.25 -8.75
C VAL A 652 21.28 -19.06 -8.85
N PHE A 653 21.24 -20.22 -8.21
CA PHE A 653 20.10 -21.11 -8.16
C PHE A 653 19.71 -21.36 -6.71
N THR A 654 18.48 -21.09 -6.32
CA THR A 654 17.96 -21.36 -4.98
C THR A 654 16.92 -22.46 -5.05
N LEU A 655 17.07 -23.52 -4.25
CA LEU A 655 16.14 -24.64 -4.16
C LEU A 655 15.71 -24.86 -2.71
N ASN A 656 14.56 -25.49 -2.51
CA ASN A 656 14.18 -25.99 -1.18
C ASN A 656 15.11 -27.15 -0.83
N ARG A 657 15.42 -27.31 0.46
CA ARG A 657 16.22 -28.45 0.93
C ARG A 657 15.52 -29.77 0.59
N HIS A 658 16.28 -30.72 0.02
CA HIS A 658 15.78 -32.04 -0.34
C HIS A 658 16.20 -33.13 0.65
N ASP A 659 17.03 -32.79 1.64
CA ASP A 659 17.54 -33.68 2.67
C ASP A 659 16.63 -33.77 3.92
N GLY A 660 15.46 -33.14 3.88
CA GLY A 660 14.46 -33.18 4.95
C GLY A 660 14.72 -32.19 6.10
N LEU A 661 15.80 -31.40 6.04
CA LEU A 661 16.04 -30.31 6.98
C LEU A 661 15.32 -29.03 6.53
N PRO A 662 14.89 -28.16 7.48
CA PRO A 662 14.29 -26.89 7.14
C PRO A 662 15.33 -25.93 6.54
N GLY A 663 14.90 -25.11 5.57
CA GLY A 663 15.72 -24.07 4.94
C GLY A 663 15.77 -24.17 3.41
N SER A 664 16.64 -23.35 2.81
CA SER A 664 16.88 -23.30 1.36
C SER A 664 18.34 -23.62 1.05
N MET A 665 18.65 -24.01 -0.19
CA MET A 665 20.01 -24.17 -0.68
C MET A 665 20.22 -23.28 -1.89
N THR A 666 21.17 -22.36 -1.81
CA THR A 666 21.53 -21.43 -2.89
C THR A 666 22.88 -21.78 -3.48
N TRP A 667 22.92 -22.27 -4.72
CA TRP A 667 24.13 -22.56 -5.48
C TRP A 667 24.58 -21.36 -6.30
N VAL A 668 25.82 -20.91 -6.05
CA VAL A 668 26.45 -19.78 -6.70
C VAL A 668 27.66 -20.27 -7.49
N VAL A 669 27.66 -19.94 -8.78
CA VAL A 669 28.75 -20.19 -9.72
C VAL A 669 29.19 -18.86 -10.33
N THR A 670 30.47 -18.50 -10.24
CA THR A 670 31.00 -17.27 -10.83
C THR A 670 32.50 -17.35 -11.12
N GLU A 671 32.93 -16.67 -12.19
CA GLU A 671 34.36 -16.61 -12.57
C GLU A 671 35.05 -15.28 -12.22
N ASN A 672 34.41 -14.09 -12.29
CA ASN A 672 35.17 -12.82 -12.21
C ASN A 672 34.48 -11.56 -11.62
N SER A 673 33.36 -11.66 -10.87
CA SER A 673 32.62 -10.45 -10.42
C SER A 673 32.04 -10.49 -9.00
N GLU A 674 32.85 -10.84 -8.00
CA GLU A 674 32.43 -10.98 -6.60
C GLU A 674 31.76 -9.72 -6.01
N ASN A 675 32.38 -8.55 -6.14
CA ASN A 675 31.92 -7.32 -5.47
C ASN A 675 30.63 -6.76 -6.07
N LEU A 676 30.47 -6.87 -7.39
CA LEU A 676 29.28 -6.38 -8.08
C LEU A 676 28.12 -7.35 -7.95
N LEU A 677 28.38 -8.66 -8.00
CA LEU A 677 27.37 -9.68 -7.74
C LEU A 677 26.86 -9.58 -6.29
N ALA A 678 27.77 -9.45 -5.31
CA ALA A 678 27.42 -9.31 -3.90
C ALA A 678 26.50 -8.11 -3.63
N ARG A 679 26.75 -6.98 -4.29
CA ARG A 679 25.91 -5.77 -4.18
C ARG A 679 24.54 -5.95 -4.83
N LYS A 680 24.44 -6.76 -5.88
CA LYS A 680 23.20 -6.92 -6.65
C LYS A 680 22.24 -7.92 -6.03
N LEU A 681 22.73 -9.05 -5.51
CA LEU A 681 21.88 -10.17 -5.05
C LEU A 681 20.74 -9.76 -4.08
N PRO A 682 20.93 -8.85 -3.10
CA PRO A 682 19.83 -8.39 -2.25
C PRO A 682 18.63 -7.79 -2.99
N HIS A 683 18.82 -7.26 -4.20
CA HIS A 683 17.75 -6.70 -5.03
C HIS A 683 16.95 -7.75 -5.83
N TYR A 684 17.35 -9.02 -5.75
CA TYR A 684 16.75 -10.13 -6.51
C TYR A 684 16.11 -11.18 -5.59
N GLY A 685 15.69 -10.80 -4.38
CA GLY A 685 15.19 -11.73 -3.35
C GLY A 685 14.13 -12.73 -3.84
N LYS A 686 13.15 -12.31 -4.63
CA LYS A 686 12.05 -13.20 -5.07
C LYS A 686 12.41 -14.26 -6.11
N TYR A 687 13.59 -14.19 -6.70
CA TYR A 687 13.96 -15.09 -7.79
C TYR A 687 14.64 -16.35 -7.25
N GLY A 688 14.34 -17.48 -7.89
CA GLY A 688 14.95 -18.78 -7.62
C GLY A 688 16.07 -19.12 -8.60
N PHE A 689 16.14 -18.45 -9.76
CA PHE A 689 17.24 -18.61 -10.71
C PHE A 689 17.60 -17.29 -11.39
N LEU A 690 18.89 -16.94 -11.32
CA LEU A 690 19.48 -15.74 -11.89
C LEU A 690 20.68 -16.10 -12.76
N ALA A 691 20.81 -15.41 -13.90
CA ALA A 691 22.04 -15.37 -14.68
C ALA A 691 22.45 -13.91 -14.92
N PHE A 692 23.72 -13.61 -14.63
CA PHE A 692 24.33 -12.31 -14.83
C PHE A 692 25.49 -12.42 -15.81
N GLU A 693 25.56 -11.54 -16.80
CA GLU A 693 26.61 -11.53 -17.81
C GLU A 693 27.72 -10.53 -17.46
N GLY A 694 28.96 -10.99 -17.66
CA GLY A 694 30.18 -10.22 -17.62
C GLY A 694 30.55 -9.65 -16.24
N PRO A 695 31.70 -8.96 -16.15
CA PRO A 695 32.20 -8.40 -14.90
C PRO A 695 31.26 -7.34 -14.30
N ALA A 696 30.43 -6.69 -15.12
CA ALA A 696 29.42 -5.73 -14.70
C ALA A 696 28.17 -6.39 -14.06
N SER A 697 28.09 -7.73 -14.07
CA SER A 697 26.98 -8.55 -13.60
C SER A 697 25.64 -8.06 -14.15
N LYS A 698 25.51 -7.88 -15.47
CA LYS A 698 24.26 -7.44 -16.09
C LYS A 698 23.25 -8.59 -16.08
N ASN A 699 22.10 -8.42 -15.44
CA ASN A 699 21.11 -9.50 -15.38
C ASN A 699 20.60 -9.85 -16.80
N ARG A 700 20.67 -11.12 -17.17
CA ARG A 700 20.18 -11.68 -18.44
C ARG A 700 19.02 -12.64 -18.26
N LEU A 701 18.93 -13.27 -17.09
CA LEU A 701 17.87 -14.20 -16.76
C LEU A 701 17.44 -14.01 -15.31
N LYS A 702 16.13 -14.04 -15.07
CA LYS A 702 15.52 -13.97 -13.75
C LYS A 702 14.24 -14.80 -13.75
N ILE A 703 14.24 -15.90 -13.00
CA ILE A 703 13.15 -16.87 -12.98
C ILE A 703 12.66 -17.00 -11.54
N VAL A 704 11.34 -16.97 -11.39
CA VAL A 704 10.64 -17.37 -10.17
C VAL A 704 10.20 -18.81 -10.39
N TRP A 705 10.50 -19.70 -9.44
CA TRP A 705 10.07 -21.09 -9.58
C TRP A 705 8.54 -21.18 -9.56
N PRO A 706 7.95 -22.12 -10.33
CA PRO A 706 6.53 -22.38 -10.23
C PRO A 706 6.18 -22.83 -8.81
N ARG A 707 4.99 -22.45 -8.38
CA ARG A 707 4.43 -22.83 -7.07
C ARG A 707 4.18 -24.32 -7.06
N ASN A 708 4.44 -24.97 -5.92
CA ASN A 708 3.96 -26.34 -5.74
C ASN A 708 2.48 -26.30 -5.33
N THR A 709 1.61 -26.89 -6.15
CA THR A 709 0.17 -26.90 -5.93
C THR A 709 -0.34 -28.23 -5.39
N GLU A 710 0.53 -29.20 -5.05
CA GLU A 710 0.14 -30.56 -4.66
C GLU A 710 -0.82 -30.62 -3.46
N THR A 711 -0.77 -29.65 -2.56
CA THR A 711 -1.67 -29.55 -1.40
C THR A 711 -3.05 -29.00 -1.77
N LEU A 712 -3.23 -28.46 -2.97
CA LEU A 712 -4.45 -27.81 -3.47
C LEU A 712 -4.95 -28.38 -4.80
N GLU A 713 -4.17 -29.23 -5.46
CA GLU A 713 -4.45 -29.75 -6.80
C GLU A 713 -4.42 -31.29 -6.81
N LYS A 714 -5.43 -31.87 -7.46
CA LYS A 714 -5.47 -33.29 -7.80
C LYS A 714 -5.60 -33.48 -9.30
N GLN A 715 -4.50 -33.91 -9.91
CA GLN A 715 -4.50 -34.42 -11.28
C GLN A 715 -4.94 -35.90 -11.29
N PHE A 716 -6.03 -36.17 -12.00
CA PHE A 716 -6.50 -37.53 -12.32
C PHE A 716 -5.83 -38.04 -13.59
N VAL A 717 -5.48 -37.11 -14.49
CA VAL A 717 -4.70 -37.35 -15.69
C VAL A 717 -3.54 -36.36 -15.67
N ALA A 718 -2.31 -36.85 -15.77
CA ALA A 718 -1.12 -35.99 -15.81
C ALA A 718 -1.20 -35.02 -17.00
N GLY A 719 -0.98 -33.74 -16.76
CA GLY A 719 -1.06 -32.71 -17.79
C GLY A 719 -0.76 -31.31 -17.26
N THR A 720 -0.79 -30.34 -18.17
CA THR A 720 -0.68 -28.91 -17.82
C THR A 720 -2.08 -28.32 -17.81
N TYR A 721 -2.55 -27.89 -16.63
CA TYR A 721 -3.85 -27.26 -16.45
C TYR A 721 -3.62 -25.83 -16.01
N ALA A 722 -4.12 -24.87 -16.79
CA ALA A 722 -4.08 -23.47 -16.45
C ALA A 722 -5.52 -22.93 -16.50
N PRO A 723 -5.99 -22.25 -15.44
CA PRO A 723 -7.31 -21.66 -15.48
C PRO A 723 -7.33 -20.48 -16.47
N PRO A 724 -8.49 -20.14 -17.06
CA PRO A 724 -8.59 -18.99 -17.96
C PRO A 724 -8.26 -17.71 -17.21
N ALA A 725 -7.50 -16.81 -17.83
CA ALA A 725 -7.19 -15.52 -17.23
C ALA A 725 -8.50 -14.74 -16.96
N PRO A 726 -8.75 -14.26 -15.72
CA PRO A 726 -9.88 -13.41 -15.43
C PRO A 726 -9.84 -12.14 -16.28
N ALA A 727 -11.01 -11.62 -16.65
CA ALA A 727 -11.08 -10.33 -17.32
C ALA A 727 -10.61 -9.23 -16.34
N PRO A 728 -9.76 -8.28 -16.79
CA PRO A 728 -9.38 -7.16 -15.95
C PRO A 728 -10.59 -6.27 -15.62
N LEU A 729 -10.63 -5.70 -14.41
CA LEU A 729 -11.67 -4.76 -13.98
C LEU A 729 -11.73 -3.55 -14.90
N PHE A 730 -10.54 -3.12 -15.32
CA PHE A 730 -10.36 -1.95 -16.15
C PHE A 730 -9.25 -2.19 -17.16
N THR A 731 -9.48 -1.79 -18.41
CA THR A 731 -8.44 -1.72 -19.43
C THR A 731 -8.18 -0.27 -19.76
N LEU A 732 -6.91 0.13 -19.74
CA LEU A 732 -6.54 1.43 -20.28
C LEU A 732 -6.96 1.48 -21.76
N PRO A 733 -7.50 2.62 -22.26
CA PRO A 733 -7.65 2.82 -23.70
C PRO A 733 -6.29 2.57 -24.38
N SER A 734 -6.32 1.91 -25.54
CA SER A 734 -5.15 1.43 -26.30
C SER A 734 -4.13 2.50 -26.72
N ASP A 735 -4.33 3.75 -26.34
CA ASP A 735 -3.41 4.86 -26.59
C ASP A 735 -2.43 5.01 -25.40
N GLN A 736 -1.53 4.04 -25.25
CA GLN A 736 -0.29 4.20 -24.49
C GLN A 736 0.89 3.74 -25.37
N PRO A 737 2.04 4.44 -25.32
CA PRO A 737 3.24 4.08 -26.06
C PRO A 737 3.90 2.77 -25.61
#